data_AF-W9XQL9-F1
#
_entry.id   AF-W9XQL9-F1
#
_cell.length_a   1.000
_cell.length_b   1.000
_cell.length_c   1.000
_cell.angle_alpha   90.00
_cell.angle_beta   90.00
_cell.angle_gamma   90.00
#
_symmetry.space_group_name_H-M   'P 1'
#
loop_
_entity.id
_entity.type
_entity.pdbx_description
1 polymer ?
#
loop_
_entity_poly.entity_id
_entity_poly.type
_entity_poly.pdbx_seq_one_letter_code
_entity_poly.pdbx_strand_id
1 'polypeptide(L)'
;MASRASRNLSCGQAPSLSSVAGPTYVTAQILVQQVAYALSDKIFSYSPETFDLDVAAKSWAEAQEVNINGYTTGIQPMQIRNGAGSIALGYMFSKDFDLKKRHIPQGLLAPTSALKFLRPVLDQLSLLYSVSNPFVAHVAALDYEGDKDGGLVSDYVSALSTAEDLGLALVASQSAYETQHMSLLATLLAHDVPTLHVYDGLRIGRETTRVIDILDRSGLSSAYSSILSSISDEGRKHLNTEGKALRTLRALNDELGTDYRPFEYFGHEQPEVVLVAFGSVESSLAAQAATVLAQTGSRVGTINVRLYRPFAEEQFLKLIPKGVRVVGVLGQVVDSQAVQEAGVHSRLYEDVLAAISYGVSTHDRPEIQELKYARAERWTPSSISSLFQMLLGKAADNQGITTFLDNSVHRYTFWNVDHAPSASAATSLAEALAAESAQNVTVNTTHDNSIHGGVHRVDIRQSPRSLDAAYPITYANTAVATDAMLLEKINVVESVQQGGSIILLLPGVKDEDVEKKLPAAFKKSILEKGISLYLINPVNTALSVENPELESLMLQVAFVRVALRNSEELSLQKLATINNNLETLKQVAADLEKTLRKVEVPKEWAEVEDANTALPTNISPNSLTSFDKTEEEPPSLLRTWQKAAKGLLFKEAYNASSALRPDLPVRTYTVHVKENRRLTPLTYDRNIFHIEFDLGASGLKYDIGEALGIHAENDHDQVMEFIQWYGLNAEDVVEVASRDDSNVFENRTIYQALLQNVDIFGRPPKKFYEALAEFADDENEKKNLLTLAGPEGYKEFQRRAEVDTVTFADVLLEFPSAHPSFHDIARIVSPMKRREYSIASCQAVTPTSVALMVVVVNWVDPKGRDRFGQATKYLSGLKVGAPVTVSVKPSVMKLPPKSTQPIIMAGLGTGLAPFRAFVQHRAMEKAQGKEIGSVLLYMGSRHQREEYCYGEEWEAYQAAGVITLLGRAFSRDQPHKIYIQDRMRQTLDDIVEAYIKDQGAFYLCGPTWPVPDVTNVLEEAIARDAKANGVKKIDTAREIMKLKDEGRYVLEVY
;
A
#
# COMPACT_ATOMS: atom_id res chain seq x y z
N MET A 1 -0.22 17.42 3.41
CA MET A 1 -0.45 16.07 3.97
C MET A 1 -1.04 16.27 5.34
N ALA A 2 -2.34 16.02 5.52
CA ALA A 2 -2.92 15.97 6.86
C ALA A 2 -2.24 14.83 7.63
N SER A 3 -1.72 15.10 8.83
CA SER A 3 -1.15 14.06 9.70
C SER A 3 -2.23 12.99 9.93
N ARG A 4 -2.02 11.77 9.42
CA ARG A 4 -2.83 10.62 9.85
C ARG A 4 -2.66 10.54 11.37
N ALA A 5 -3.74 10.73 12.12
CA ALA A 5 -3.71 10.55 13.57
C ALA A 5 -3.28 9.11 13.86
N SER A 6 -2.25 8.93 14.70
CA SER A 6 -1.79 7.58 15.08
C SER A 6 -2.91 6.87 15.85
N ARG A 7 -3.34 5.72 15.32
CA ARG A 7 -4.35 4.86 15.95
C ARG A 7 -3.81 4.11 17.18
N ASN A 8 -2.52 4.26 17.51
CA ASN A 8 -1.80 3.50 18.54
C ASN A 8 -1.59 4.26 19.85
N LEU A 9 -2.14 5.47 19.98
CA LEU A 9 -2.06 6.29 21.19
C LEU A 9 -3.26 6.00 22.10
N SER A 10 -3.09 6.16 23.42
CA SER A 10 -4.18 6.09 24.38
C SER A 10 -5.29 7.07 23.96
N CYS A 11 -6.48 6.55 23.65
CA CYS A 11 -7.62 7.34 23.16
C CYS A 11 -7.39 8.06 21.80
N GLY A 12 -6.44 7.60 20.98
CA GLY A 12 -6.26 8.06 19.60
C GLY A 12 -5.57 9.42 19.39
N GLN A 13 -5.05 10.06 20.45
CA GLN A 13 -4.27 11.31 20.36
C GLN A 13 -3.08 11.31 21.34
N ALA A 14 -2.01 12.04 20.98
CA ALA A 14 -0.85 12.18 21.85
C ALA A 14 -1.20 13.17 22.96
N PRO A 15 -1.03 12.83 24.25
CA PRO A 15 -1.28 13.77 25.34
C PRO A 15 -0.35 14.98 25.22
N SER A 16 -0.78 16.17 25.64
CA SER A 16 0.13 17.32 25.75
C SER A 16 1.19 17.05 26.82
N LEU A 17 2.38 17.65 26.72
CA LEU A 17 3.44 17.40 27.70
C LEU A 17 3.00 17.80 29.12
N SER A 18 2.17 18.84 29.21
CA SER A 18 1.59 19.33 30.46
C SER A 18 0.54 18.40 31.07
N SER A 19 -0.13 17.55 30.28
CA SER A 19 -1.13 16.62 30.80
C SER A 19 -0.51 15.33 31.34
N VAL A 20 0.77 15.06 31.06
CA VAL A 20 1.51 13.92 31.60
C VAL A 20 2.00 14.26 33.01
N ALA A 21 1.07 14.29 33.98
CA ALA A 21 1.34 14.67 35.36
C ALA A 21 0.37 14.00 36.32
N GLY A 22 0.83 13.73 37.55
CA GLY A 22 0.00 13.17 38.62
C GLY A 22 -0.74 11.88 38.20
N PRO A 23 -1.97 11.65 38.69
CA PRO A 23 -2.76 10.47 38.35
C PRO A 23 -3.34 10.53 36.94
N THR A 24 -2.62 9.94 35.99
CA THR A 24 -3.00 9.95 34.57
C THR A 24 -2.86 8.56 33.95
N TYR A 25 -3.75 8.23 33.00
CA TYR A 25 -3.66 7.03 32.18
C TYR A 25 -2.62 7.25 31.08
N VAL A 26 -1.55 6.46 31.11
CA VAL A 26 -0.42 6.57 30.18
C VAL A 26 0.14 5.20 29.85
N THR A 27 0.99 5.13 28.82
CA THR A 27 1.83 3.97 28.57
C THR A 27 3.24 4.22 29.09
N ALA A 28 3.99 3.15 29.39
CA ALA A 28 5.40 3.28 29.75
C ALA A 28 6.21 4.01 28.67
N GLN A 29 5.88 3.79 27.39
CA GLN A 29 6.53 4.48 26.27
C GLN A 29 6.31 6.01 26.29
N ILE A 30 5.14 6.49 26.72
CA ILE A 30 4.89 7.94 26.88
C ILE A 30 5.75 8.51 28.01
N LEU A 31 5.88 7.80 29.14
CA LEU A 31 6.73 8.21 30.26
C LEU A 31 8.21 8.30 29.86
N VAL A 32 8.70 7.33 29.10
CA VAL A 32 10.06 7.35 28.54
C VAL A 32 10.26 8.57 27.64
N GLN A 33 9.32 8.81 26.72
CA GLN A 33 9.37 9.95 25.82
C GLN A 33 9.33 11.26 26.60
N GLN A 34 8.54 11.37 27.66
CA GLN A 34 8.45 12.56 28.50
C GLN A 34 9.81 12.91 29.12
N VAL A 35 10.49 11.92 29.72
CA VAL A 35 11.81 12.13 30.32
C VAL A 35 12.85 12.49 29.26
N ALA A 36 12.87 11.73 28.15
CA ALA A 36 13.78 12.00 27.04
C ALA A 36 13.59 13.43 26.48
N TYR A 37 12.34 13.84 26.26
CA TYR A 37 11.97 15.15 25.72
C TYR A 37 12.28 16.27 26.70
N ALA A 38 11.93 16.10 27.98
CA ALA A 38 12.12 17.11 28.99
C ALA A 38 13.60 17.39 29.28
N LEU A 39 14.46 16.36 29.28
CA LEU A 39 15.85 16.46 29.77
C LEU A 39 16.93 16.54 28.68
N SER A 40 16.64 16.15 27.43
CA SER A 40 17.63 16.12 26.35
C SER A 40 17.65 17.41 25.52
N ASP A 41 18.79 17.76 24.93
CA ASP A 41 18.89 18.84 23.93
C ASP A 41 18.38 18.37 22.56
N LYS A 42 18.78 17.16 22.15
CA LYS A 42 18.24 16.49 20.97
C LYS A 42 17.92 15.03 21.24
N ILE A 43 16.95 14.53 20.49
CA ILE A 43 16.56 13.13 20.44
C ILE A 43 16.75 12.63 19.01
N PHE A 44 17.58 11.61 18.87
CA PHE A 44 17.64 10.79 17.67
C PHE A 44 16.62 9.67 17.82
N SER A 45 15.76 9.47 16.83
CA SER A 45 14.75 8.42 16.91
C SER A 45 14.79 7.51 15.69
N TYR A 46 14.69 6.21 15.95
CA TYR A 46 14.37 5.21 14.93
C TYR A 46 13.07 4.52 15.34
N SER A 47 11.97 4.97 14.75
CA SER A 47 10.65 4.37 14.89
C SER A 47 10.19 3.86 13.52
N PRO A 48 10.04 2.54 13.33
CA PRO A 48 9.22 2.03 12.23
C PRO A 48 7.83 2.69 12.22
N GLU A 49 7.23 2.87 11.04
CA GLU A 49 5.92 3.54 10.89
C GLU A 49 4.82 2.84 11.69
N THR A 50 4.89 1.52 11.84
CA THR A 50 3.92 0.74 12.61
C THR A 50 4.18 0.76 14.12
N PHE A 51 5.36 1.20 14.57
CA PHE A 51 5.71 1.16 16.00
C PHE A 51 5.32 2.44 16.75
N ASP A 52 5.40 3.60 16.10
CA ASP A 52 5.07 4.87 16.74
C ASP A 52 5.86 5.13 18.05
N LEU A 53 7.14 4.71 18.11
CA LEU A 53 8.01 4.80 19.28
C LEU A 53 8.25 6.24 19.75
N ASP A 54 8.24 7.20 18.83
CA ASP A 54 8.60 8.60 19.03
C ASP A 54 7.45 9.61 18.80
N VAL A 55 6.20 9.11 18.72
CA VAL A 55 5.05 9.93 18.31
C VAL A 55 4.68 11.03 19.30
N ALA A 56 4.74 10.78 20.60
CA ALA A 56 4.43 11.81 21.60
C ALA A 56 5.51 12.91 21.58
N ALA A 57 6.79 12.52 21.53
CA ALA A 57 7.90 13.45 21.43
C ALA A 57 7.78 14.32 20.16
N LYS A 58 7.53 13.72 18.99
CA LYS A 58 7.29 14.44 17.72
C LYS A 58 6.15 15.45 17.85
N SER A 59 5.02 15.02 18.41
CA SER A 59 3.86 15.88 18.65
C SER A 59 4.22 17.09 19.52
N TRP A 60 4.96 16.89 20.62
CA TRP A 60 5.40 18.01 21.48
C TRP A 60 6.36 18.96 20.78
N ALA A 61 7.28 18.46 19.93
CA ALA A 61 8.18 19.29 19.14
C ALA A 61 7.42 20.11 18.09
N GLU A 62 6.46 19.50 17.40
CA GLU A 62 5.59 20.18 16.43
C GLU A 62 4.72 21.25 17.10
N ALA A 63 4.21 20.96 18.30
CA ALA A 63 3.48 21.91 19.15
C ALA A 63 4.37 22.95 19.83
N GLN A 64 5.70 22.93 19.61
CA GLN A 64 6.68 23.85 20.20
C GLN A 64 6.67 23.86 21.73
N GLU A 65 6.36 22.72 22.37
CA GLU A 65 6.38 22.61 23.83
C GLU A 65 7.84 22.68 24.33
N VAL A 66 8.10 23.52 25.34
CA VAL A 66 9.47 23.77 25.82
C VAL A 66 9.91 22.76 26.89
N ASN A 67 11.16 22.32 26.78
CA ASN A 67 11.85 21.43 27.72
C ASN A 67 12.29 22.19 29.00
N ILE A 68 13.02 21.52 29.90
CA ILE A 68 13.46 22.15 31.17
C ILE A 68 14.48 23.27 30.97
N ASN A 69 15.14 23.30 29.81
CA ASN A 69 16.16 24.29 29.46
C ASN A 69 15.56 25.54 28.76
N GLY A 70 14.22 25.61 28.63
CA GLY A 70 13.51 26.78 28.11
C GLY A 70 13.42 26.87 26.58
N TYR A 71 13.70 25.79 25.86
CA TYR A 71 13.55 25.70 24.40
C TYR A 71 12.95 24.35 23.97
N THR A 72 12.55 24.23 22.72
CA THR A 72 11.99 22.97 22.17
C THR A 72 13.10 21.95 21.91
N THR A 73 12.93 20.71 22.38
CA THR A 73 13.90 19.63 22.15
C THR A 73 13.91 19.24 20.68
N GLY A 74 15.10 19.19 20.07
CA GLY A 74 15.22 18.87 18.65
C GLY A 74 15.03 17.38 18.40
N ILE A 75 14.03 17.00 17.60
CA ILE A 75 13.79 15.61 17.25
C ILE A 75 14.25 15.35 15.83
N GLN A 76 15.09 14.33 15.65
CA GLN A 76 15.60 13.91 14.36
C GLN A 76 15.23 12.45 14.08
N PRO A 77 14.12 12.21 13.37
CA PRO A 77 13.71 10.89 12.94
C PRO A 77 14.64 10.36 11.84
N MET A 78 14.97 9.08 11.92
CA MET A 78 16.00 8.47 11.08
C MET A 78 15.40 7.41 10.15
N GLN A 79 15.78 7.46 8.87
CA GLN A 79 15.20 6.60 7.83
C GLN A 79 15.70 5.14 7.85
N ILE A 80 16.88 4.88 8.43
CA ILE A 80 17.50 3.55 8.46
C ILE A 80 18.11 3.26 9.84
N ARG A 81 18.16 1.98 10.22
CA ARG A 81 18.68 1.50 11.52
C ARG A 81 20.10 2.01 11.83
N ASN A 82 20.96 2.11 10.81
CA ASN A 82 22.33 2.64 10.95
C ASN A 82 22.40 4.17 11.11
N GLY A 83 21.38 4.89 10.64
CA GLY A 83 21.44 6.34 10.49
C GLY A 83 21.49 7.04 11.85
N ALA A 84 20.67 6.60 12.81
CA ALA A 84 20.52 7.27 14.10
C ALA A 84 21.83 7.41 14.87
N GLY A 85 22.71 6.42 14.78
CA GLY A 85 24.00 6.49 15.45
C GLY A 85 25.01 7.39 14.73
N SER A 86 25.07 7.34 13.39
CA SER A 86 26.07 8.10 12.63
C SER A 86 25.88 9.61 12.75
N ILE A 87 24.62 10.07 12.87
CA ILE A 87 24.31 11.49 13.08
C ILE A 87 24.55 11.91 14.54
N ALA A 88 24.28 11.04 15.52
CA ALA A 88 24.59 11.33 16.92
C ALA A 88 26.09 11.64 17.10
N LEU A 89 26.98 10.80 16.54
CA LEU A 89 28.42 11.07 16.53
C LEU A 89 28.77 12.35 15.77
N GLY A 90 28.22 12.53 14.56
CA GLY A 90 28.48 13.72 13.74
C GLY A 90 28.06 15.02 14.43
N TYR A 91 26.97 15.01 15.20
CA TYR A 91 26.51 16.16 15.98
C TYR A 91 27.38 16.39 17.22
N MET A 92 27.71 15.35 17.98
CA MET A 92 28.52 15.44 19.20
C MET A 92 29.94 15.94 18.94
N PHE A 93 30.48 15.71 17.73
CA PHE A 93 31.81 16.16 17.32
C PHE A 93 31.77 17.24 16.23
N SER A 94 30.61 17.85 15.96
CA SER A 94 30.50 18.96 15.02
C SER A 94 31.26 20.18 15.50
N LYS A 95 31.98 20.86 14.59
CA LYS A 95 32.65 22.13 14.88
C LYS A 95 31.66 23.26 15.21
N ASP A 96 30.41 23.12 14.78
CA ASP A 96 29.33 24.10 15.00
C ASP A 96 28.53 23.83 16.28
N PHE A 97 28.95 22.85 17.09
CA PHE A 97 28.27 22.49 18.33
C PHE A 97 28.44 23.59 19.40
N ASP A 98 27.33 23.99 20.03
CA ASP A 98 27.36 24.96 21.13
C ASP A 98 27.96 24.32 22.39
N LEU A 99 29.21 24.64 22.68
CA LEU A 99 29.94 24.17 23.87
C LEU A 99 29.20 24.44 25.18
N LYS A 100 28.30 25.44 25.25
CA LYS A 100 27.49 25.70 26.45
C LYS A 100 26.53 24.56 26.73
N LYS A 101 26.11 23.80 25.72
CA LYS A 101 25.17 22.67 25.84
C LYS A 101 25.83 21.33 26.10
N ARG A 102 27.16 21.28 26.27
CA ARG A 102 27.92 20.02 26.43
C ARG A 102 27.53 19.19 27.65
N HIS A 103 26.95 19.81 28.67
CA HIS A 103 26.49 19.15 29.90
C HIS A 103 25.03 18.66 29.80
N ILE A 104 24.34 18.93 28.70
CA ILE A 104 22.94 18.54 28.49
C ILE A 104 22.90 17.17 27.79
N PRO A 105 22.11 16.21 28.28
CA PRO A 105 21.98 14.90 27.68
C PRO A 105 21.54 14.92 26.21
N GLN A 106 22.01 13.91 25.47
CA GLN A 106 21.53 13.54 24.15
C GLN A 106 20.75 12.23 24.27
N GLY A 107 19.53 12.20 23.74
CA GLY A 107 18.64 11.04 23.81
C GLY A 107 18.63 10.22 22.53
N LEU A 108 18.49 8.91 22.67
CA LEU A 108 18.14 8.00 21.58
C LEU A 108 16.86 7.23 21.94
N LEU A 109 15.89 7.22 21.03
CA LEU A 109 14.70 6.35 21.10
C LEU A 109 14.79 5.29 20.00
N ALA A 110 14.93 4.02 20.36
CA ALA A 110 15.02 2.93 19.39
C ALA A 110 14.49 1.59 19.94
N PRO A 111 14.05 0.66 19.08
CA PRO A 111 13.88 -0.75 19.46
C PRO A 111 15.24 -1.46 19.66
N THR A 112 15.26 -2.58 20.37
CA THR A 112 16.46 -3.43 20.50
C THR A 112 16.95 -3.98 19.16
N SER A 113 16.04 -4.19 18.20
CA SER A 113 16.40 -4.54 16.81
C SER A 113 17.32 -3.54 16.10
N ALA A 114 17.41 -2.30 16.59
CA ALA A 114 18.34 -1.29 16.08
C ALA A 114 19.73 -1.37 16.72
N LEU A 115 19.90 -1.96 17.90
CA LEU A 115 21.18 -1.97 18.63
C LEU A 115 22.31 -2.65 17.84
N LYS A 116 21.99 -3.76 17.15
CA LYS A 116 22.95 -4.47 16.27
C LYS A 116 23.57 -3.56 15.21
N PHE A 117 22.77 -2.62 14.70
CA PHE A 117 23.14 -1.65 13.66
C PHE A 117 23.84 -0.42 14.24
N LEU A 118 23.52 -0.07 15.49
CA LEU A 118 24.12 1.04 16.21
C LEU A 118 25.44 0.68 16.91
N ARG A 119 25.79 -0.62 17.00
CA ARG A 119 26.98 -1.09 17.70
C ARG A 119 28.27 -0.33 17.34
N PRO A 120 28.64 -0.10 16.06
CA PRO A 120 29.87 0.64 15.73
C PRO A 120 29.90 2.07 16.26
N VAL A 121 28.73 2.70 16.37
CA VAL A 121 28.57 4.05 16.89
C VAL A 121 28.69 4.06 18.40
N LEU A 122 27.95 3.15 19.05
CA LEU A 122 27.97 3.01 20.50
C LEU A 122 29.38 2.67 21.00
N ASP A 123 30.14 1.89 20.24
CA ASP A 123 31.55 1.58 20.52
C ASP A 123 32.40 2.86 20.55
N GLN A 124 32.31 3.72 19.52
CA GLN A 124 33.02 5.01 19.52
C GLN A 124 32.58 5.93 20.67
N LEU A 125 31.28 5.97 20.98
CA LEU A 125 30.76 6.73 22.11
C LEU A 125 31.29 6.22 23.45
N SER A 126 31.39 4.90 23.62
CA SER A 126 31.95 4.28 24.83
C SER A 126 33.42 4.63 25.06
N LEU A 127 34.17 4.96 24.00
CA LEU A 127 35.57 5.36 24.09
C LEU A 127 35.76 6.87 24.31
N LEU A 128 34.80 7.69 23.85
CA LEU A 128 34.91 9.15 23.82
C LEU A 128 33.98 9.88 24.79
N TYR A 129 33.22 9.15 25.62
CA TYR A 129 32.17 9.75 26.47
C TYR A 129 32.68 10.84 27.42
N SER A 130 33.92 10.72 27.91
CA SER A 130 34.53 11.72 28.81
C SER A 130 34.70 13.10 28.15
N VAL A 131 34.69 13.16 26.82
CA VAL A 131 34.80 14.37 26.02
C VAL A 131 33.55 14.64 25.18
N SER A 132 32.48 13.89 25.36
CA SER A 132 31.22 14.09 24.65
C SER A 132 30.11 14.58 25.60
N ASN A 133 28.93 14.89 25.05
CA ASN A 133 27.74 15.06 25.86
C ASN A 133 27.36 13.76 26.58
N PRO A 134 26.68 13.83 27.74
CA PRO A 134 26.00 12.68 28.34
C PRO A 134 25.07 12.02 27.31
N PHE A 135 25.17 10.71 27.15
CA PHE A 135 24.36 9.97 26.17
C PHE A 135 23.51 8.91 26.86
N VAL A 136 22.20 8.95 26.60
CA VAL A 136 21.25 7.96 27.07
C VAL A 136 20.44 7.41 25.90
N ALA A 137 20.37 6.09 25.80
CA ALA A 137 19.49 5.40 24.87
C ALA A 137 18.36 4.74 25.62
N HIS A 138 17.13 5.20 25.39
CA HIS A 138 15.94 4.51 25.87
C HIS A 138 15.47 3.53 24.79
N VAL A 139 15.61 2.25 25.11
CA VAL A 139 15.46 1.14 24.19
C VAL A 139 14.22 0.34 24.55
N ALA A 140 13.26 0.28 23.63
CA ALA A 140 12.15 -0.65 23.76
C ALA A 140 12.62 -2.06 23.37
N ALA A 141 12.51 -3.03 24.28
CA ALA A 141 12.81 -4.43 24.01
C ALA A 141 11.77 -4.96 23.01
N LEU A 142 12.15 -4.96 21.73
CA LEU A 142 11.32 -5.34 20.61
C LEU A 142 12.20 -5.72 19.41
N ASP A 143 12.03 -6.95 18.94
CA ASP A 143 12.58 -7.46 17.68
C ASP A 143 11.53 -8.33 16.97
N TYR A 144 11.88 -8.87 15.80
CA TYR A 144 11.05 -9.80 15.04
C TYR A 144 11.79 -11.13 14.87
N GLU A 145 11.10 -12.24 15.13
CA GLU A 145 11.62 -13.60 14.93
C GLU A 145 11.13 -14.14 13.58
N GLY A 146 12.04 -14.60 12.71
CA GLY A 146 11.77 -14.85 11.29
C GLY A 146 11.34 -16.27 10.90
N ASP A 147 11.03 -17.13 11.87
CA ASP A 147 10.60 -18.51 11.61
C ASP A 147 9.19 -18.60 11.00
N LYS A 148 8.75 -19.80 10.60
CA LYS A 148 7.44 -20.01 9.93
C LYS A 148 6.22 -19.51 10.71
N ASP A 149 6.32 -19.46 12.04
CA ASP A 149 5.32 -18.89 12.96
C ASP A 149 5.80 -17.56 13.59
N GLY A 150 6.70 -16.88 12.88
CA GLY A 150 7.43 -15.70 13.33
C GLY A 150 6.56 -14.51 13.71
N GLY A 151 6.98 -13.77 14.72
CA GLY A 151 6.25 -12.64 15.28
C GLY A 151 7.16 -11.64 16.00
N LEU A 152 6.53 -10.62 16.54
CA LEU A 152 7.17 -9.65 17.42
C LEU A 152 7.50 -10.29 18.76
N VAL A 153 8.71 -10.04 19.23
CA VAL A 153 9.27 -10.64 20.44
C VAL A 153 9.97 -9.59 21.30
N SER A 154 9.99 -9.81 22.61
CA SER A 154 10.72 -8.95 23.54
C SER A 154 12.18 -9.42 23.61
N ASP A 155 13.08 -8.69 22.97
CA ASP A 155 14.51 -9.02 22.91
C ASP A 155 15.33 -8.24 23.95
N TYR A 156 15.66 -8.89 25.08
CA TYR A 156 16.61 -8.38 26.07
C TYR A 156 18.05 -8.82 25.81
N VAL A 157 18.26 -9.89 25.05
CA VAL A 157 19.58 -10.45 24.71
C VAL A 157 20.46 -9.38 24.05
N SER A 158 19.90 -8.63 23.09
CA SER A 158 20.62 -7.56 22.40
C SER A 158 21.04 -6.43 23.35
N ALA A 159 20.20 -6.06 24.32
CA ALA A 159 20.51 -5.01 25.28
C ALA A 159 21.61 -5.44 26.27
N LEU A 160 21.49 -6.65 26.84
CA LEU A 160 22.49 -7.24 27.74
C LEU A 160 23.85 -7.34 27.05
N SER A 161 23.90 -7.92 25.85
CA SER A 161 25.13 -8.12 25.09
C SER A 161 25.77 -6.79 24.69
N THR A 162 24.97 -5.79 24.26
CA THR A 162 25.50 -4.47 23.88
C THR A 162 26.08 -3.73 25.08
N ALA A 163 25.42 -3.80 26.24
CA ALA A 163 25.91 -3.16 27.46
C ALA A 163 27.23 -3.79 27.93
N GLU A 164 27.31 -5.11 27.91
CA GLU A 164 28.51 -5.85 28.31
C GLU A 164 29.68 -5.62 27.34
N ASP A 165 29.46 -5.85 26.04
CA ASP A 165 30.51 -5.76 25.01
C ASP A 165 31.16 -4.37 24.94
N LEU A 166 30.36 -3.32 25.17
CA LEU A 166 30.79 -1.92 25.01
C LEU A 166 31.03 -1.22 26.36
N GLY A 167 30.83 -1.90 27.49
CA GLY A 167 30.98 -1.31 28.81
C GLY A 167 29.98 -0.19 29.13
N LEU A 168 28.78 -0.24 28.56
CA LEU A 168 27.71 0.74 28.85
C LEU A 168 26.99 0.38 30.15
N ALA A 169 26.43 1.39 30.82
CA ALA A 169 25.49 1.11 31.91
C ALA A 169 24.17 0.58 31.35
N LEU A 170 23.47 -0.29 32.09
CA LEU A 170 22.16 -0.84 31.70
C LEU A 170 21.21 -0.82 32.90
N VAL A 171 20.11 -0.09 32.73
CA VAL A 171 18.99 0.01 33.67
C VAL A 171 17.75 -0.59 33.01
N ALA A 172 17.02 -1.45 33.71
CA ALA A 172 15.75 -2.00 33.25
C ALA A 172 14.57 -1.42 34.03
N SER A 173 13.49 -1.09 33.33
CA SER A 173 12.18 -0.85 33.97
C SER A 173 11.43 -2.17 34.13
N GLN A 174 11.01 -2.48 35.34
CA GLN A 174 10.28 -3.72 35.65
C GLN A 174 8.76 -3.55 35.53
N SER A 175 8.24 -2.33 35.64
CA SER A 175 6.82 -2.00 35.49
C SER A 175 6.60 -0.62 34.88
N ALA A 176 5.37 -0.35 34.42
CA ALA A 176 4.99 0.99 33.95
C ALA A 176 5.09 2.05 35.06
N TYR A 177 4.86 1.66 36.32
CA TYR A 177 4.84 2.55 37.49
C TYR A 177 6.20 3.18 37.79
N GLU A 178 7.30 2.44 37.56
CA GLU A 178 8.66 2.95 37.79
C GLU A 178 9.34 3.50 36.54
N THR A 179 8.70 3.40 35.37
CA THR A 179 9.36 3.68 34.08
C THR A 179 9.86 5.12 33.99
N GLN A 180 9.13 6.09 34.53
CA GLN A 180 9.56 7.49 34.57
C GLN A 180 10.83 7.64 35.44
N HIS A 181 10.85 7.01 36.62
CA HIS A 181 11.98 7.06 37.55
C HIS A 181 13.22 6.37 36.98
N MET A 182 13.05 5.22 36.31
CA MET A 182 14.16 4.49 35.69
C MET A 182 14.73 5.19 34.45
N SER A 183 13.88 5.87 33.68
CA SER A 183 14.31 6.75 32.60
C SER A 183 15.11 7.95 33.14
N LEU A 184 14.67 8.53 34.26
CA LEU A 184 15.39 9.61 34.94
C LEU A 184 16.74 9.12 35.47
N LEU A 185 16.76 7.97 36.16
CA LEU A 185 17.99 7.33 36.65
C LEU A 185 18.99 7.09 35.52
N ALA A 186 18.55 6.50 34.40
CA ALA A 186 19.41 6.27 33.25
C ALA A 186 19.97 7.57 32.65
N THR A 187 19.16 8.62 32.61
CA THR A 187 19.59 9.96 32.16
C THR A 187 20.61 10.59 33.10
N LEU A 188 20.49 10.36 34.41
CA LEU A 188 21.47 10.81 35.40
C LEU A 188 22.78 10.02 35.31
N LEU A 189 22.70 8.70 35.12
CA LEU A 189 23.89 7.83 34.94
C LEU A 189 24.68 8.16 33.68
N ALA A 190 24.02 8.66 32.63
CA ALA A 190 24.64 9.09 31.38
C ALA A 190 25.74 10.15 31.55
N HIS A 191 25.75 10.90 32.66
CA HIS A 191 26.82 11.85 33.00
C HIS A 191 28.14 11.17 33.36
N ASP A 192 28.10 9.94 33.85
CA ASP A 192 29.29 9.18 34.22
C ASP A 192 29.69 8.15 33.17
N VAL A 193 28.73 7.45 32.56
CA VAL A 193 28.96 6.44 31.52
C VAL A 193 27.74 6.42 30.59
N PRO A 194 27.91 6.29 29.25
CA PRO A 194 26.77 6.20 28.36
C PRO A 194 25.86 5.05 28.78
N THR A 195 24.56 5.33 28.86
CA THR A 195 23.61 4.44 29.55
C THR A 195 22.52 3.96 28.61
N LEU A 196 22.23 2.67 28.66
CA LEU A 196 21.06 2.04 28.08
C LEU A 196 19.96 1.93 29.15
N HIS A 197 18.77 2.41 28.81
CA HIS A 197 17.54 2.15 29.56
C HIS A 197 16.69 1.17 28.74
N VAL A 198 16.39 -0.01 29.26
CA VAL A 198 15.55 -1.01 28.57
C VAL A 198 14.22 -1.21 29.28
N TYR A 199 13.15 -1.34 28.50
CA TYR A 199 11.81 -1.66 28.99
C TYR A 199 11.11 -2.54 27.95
N ASP A 200 10.16 -3.36 28.38
CA ASP A 200 9.39 -4.21 27.46
C ASP A 200 8.63 -3.36 26.42
N GLY A 201 8.94 -3.56 25.13
CA GLY A 201 8.35 -2.79 24.04
C GLY A 201 7.02 -3.34 23.53
N LEU A 202 6.72 -4.62 23.81
CA LEU A 202 5.59 -5.33 23.24
C LEU A 202 4.33 -5.24 24.12
N ARG A 203 4.47 -5.42 25.43
CA ARG A 203 3.39 -5.41 26.42
C ARG A 203 3.42 -4.12 27.24
N ILE A 204 4.43 -3.88 28.07
CA ILE A 204 4.43 -2.73 29.02
C ILE A 204 4.51 -1.39 28.29
N GLY A 205 5.29 -1.31 27.21
CA GLY A 205 5.39 -0.12 26.36
C GLY A 205 4.06 0.29 25.71
N ARG A 206 3.09 -0.62 25.61
CA ARG A 206 1.81 -0.43 24.91
C ARG A 206 0.59 -0.57 25.83
N GLU A 207 0.76 -1.13 27.01
CA GLU A 207 -0.29 -1.20 28.02
C GLU A 207 -0.60 0.20 28.56
N THR A 208 -1.87 0.61 28.46
CA THR A 208 -2.36 1.84 29.08
C THR A 208 -2.77 1.53 30.51
N THR A 209 -2.13 2.19 31.48
CA THR A 209 -2.42 2.03 32.91
C THR A 209 -2.40 3.39 33.62
N ARG A 210 -3.06 3.47 34.77
CA ARG A 210 -3.09 4.68 35.58
C ARG A 210 -1.87 4.74 36.49
N VAL A 211 -0.97 5.69 36.24
CA VAL A 211 0.20 5.96 37.10
C VAL A 211 -0.11 7.21 37.93
N ILE A 212 0.17 7.18 39.24
CA ILE A 212 -0.35 8.17 40.22
C ILE A 212 0.65 9.30 40.49
N ASP A 213 1.93 8.96 40.49
CA ASP A 213 3.07 9.73 40.95
C ASP A 213 3.91 10.29 39.81
N ILE A 214 3.31 10.50 38.64
CA ILE A 214 3.99 11.07 37.47
C ILE A 214 4.44 12.50 37.79
N LEU A 215 5.74 12.73 37.73
CA LEU A 215 6.33 14.06 37.81
C LEU A 215 5.96 14.86 36.57
N ASP A 216 5.43 16.07 36.76
CA ASP A 216 5.26 17.01 35.65
C ASP A 216 6.64 17.57 35.21
N ARG A 217 6.64 18.44 34.18
CA ARG A 217 7.89 19.04 33.69
C ARG A 217 8.66 19.79 34.78
N SER A 218 8.00 20.52 35.67
CA SER A 218 8.65 21.24 36.77
C SER A 218 9.21 20.30 37.83
N GLY A 219 8.48 19.23 38.16
CA GLY A 219 8.90 18.18 39.07
C GLY A 219 10.13 17.46 38.53
N LEU A 220 10.12 17.07 37.25
CA LEU A 220 11.28 16.48 36.57
C LEU A 220 12.49 17.43 36.59
N SER A 221 12.29 18.71 36.31
CA SER A 221 13.36 19.72 36.36
C SER A 221 13.98 19.84 37.76
N SER A 222 13.13 19.90 38.79
CA SER A 222 13.54 20.04 40.19
C SER A 222 14.29 18.80 40.66
N ALA A 223 13.72 17.60 40.45
CA ALA A 223 14.33 16.34 40.83
C ALA A 223 15.67 16.12 40.11
N TYR A 224 15.72 16.32 38.79
CA TYR A 224 16.95 16.17 38.00
C TYR A 224 18.06 17.11 38.50
N SER A 225 17.74 18.39 38.74
CA SER A 225 18.71 19.38 39.22
C SER A 225 19.17 19.11 40.66
N SER A 226 18.23 18.74 41.54
CA SER A 226 18.51 18.39 42.94
C SER A 226 19.45 17.19 43.02
N ILE A 227 19.12 16.10 42.31
CA ILE A 227 19.92 14.89 42.30
C ILE A 227 21.33 15.19 41.75
N LEU A 228 21.45 15.85 40.60
CA LEU A 228 22.76 16.22 40.03
C LEU A 228 23.62 17.03 41.00
N SER A 229 23.02 17.95 41.75
CA SER A 229 23.72 18.76 42.74
C SER A 229 24.24 17.90 43.90
N SER A 230 23.41 17.01 44.45
CA SER A 230 23.75 16.14 45.59
C SER A 230 24.86 15.12 45.31
N ILE A 231 25.02 14.72 44.04
CA ILE A 231 26.07 13.79 43.63
C ILE A 231 27.36 14.50 43.20
N SER A 232 27.44 15.84 43.20
CA SER A 232 28.58 16.56 42.61
C SER A 232 29.83 16.75 43.51
N ASP A 233 29.83 16.24 44.75
CA ASP A 233 30.91 16.44 45.74
C ASP A 233 32.28 15.82 45.37
N GLU A 234 33.37 16.31 46.00
CA GLU A 234 34.75 15.82 45.80
C GLU A 234 34.89 14.30 45.99
N GLY A 235 34.13 13.70 46.90
CA GLY A 235 34.13 12.25 47.15
C GLY A 235 33.68 11.40 45.96
N ARG A 236 32.99 11.97 44.95
CA ARG A 236 32.59 11.25 43.73
C ARG A 236 33.76 10.93 42.81
N LYS A 237 34.85 11.71 42.85
CA LYS A 237 36.02 11.50 41.98
C LYS A 237 36.77 10.20 42.29
N HIS A 238 36.66 9.69 43.52
CA HIS A 238 37.34 8.48 43.98
C HIS A 238 36.50 7.20 43.79
N LEU A 239 35.23 7.33 43.40
CA LEU A 239 34.35 6.18 43.17
C LEU A 239 34.57 5.60 41.77
N ASN A 240 34.60 4.27 41.68
CA ASN A 240 34.48 3.55 40.40
C ASN A 240 33.06 3.72 39.83
N THR A 241 32.83 3.24 38.61
CA THR A 241 31.52 3.32 37.94
C THR A 241 30.39 2.74 38.78
N GLU A 242 30.64 1.61 39.44
CA GLU A 242 29.68 0.96 40.35
C GLU A 242 29.31 1.87 41.53
N GLY A 243 30.30 2.38 42.27
CA GLY A 243 30.06 3.25 43.41
C GLY A 243 29.34 4.54 43.03
N LYS A 244 29.63 5.08 41.84
CA LYS A 244 28.91 6.23 41.28
C LYS A 244 27.45 5.88 40.98
N ALA A 245 27.19 4.75 40.33
CA ALA A 245 25.83 4.33 40.01
C ALA A 245 24.99 4.09 41.27
N LEU A 246 25.54 3.43 42.28
CA LEU A 246 24.89 3.22 43.58
C LEU A 246 24.60 4.53 44.31
N ARG A 247 25.52 5.50 44.23
CA ARG A 247 25.32 6.84 44.82
C ARG A 247 24.21 7.60 44.10
N THR A 248 24.16 7.57 42.77
CA THR A 248 23.09 8.19 41.97
C THR A 248 21.74 7.56 42.27
N LEU A 249 21.66 6.24 42.39
CA LEU A 249 20.42 5.55 42.79
C LEU A 249 19.96 5.97 44.19
N ARG A 250 20.89 6.08 45.15
CA ARG A 250 20.56 6.57 46.51
C ARG A 250 20.02 7.99 46.48
N ALA A 251 20.66 8.89 45.74
CA ALA A 251 20.20 10.27 45.62
C ALA A 251 18.82 10.37 44.94
N LEU A 252 18.55 9.53 43.95
CA LEU A 252 17.22 9.40 43.34
C LEU A 252 16.17 8.94 44.37
N ASN A 253 16.49 7.93 45.18
CA ASN A 253 15.62 7.46 46.25
C ASN A 253 15.33 8.55 47.29
N ASP A 254 16.37 9.27 47.72
CA ASP A 254 16.27 10.36 48.71
C ASP A 254 15.37 11.50 48.20
N GLU A 255 15.47 11.86 46.91
CA GLU A 255 14.67 12.91 46.28
C GLU A 255 13.21 12.49 46.05
N LEU A 256 12.99 11.26 45.58
CA LEU A 256 11.65 10.78 45.21
C LEU A 256 10.90 10.11 46.37
N GLY A 257 11.55 9.87 47.51
CA GLY A 257 10.98 9.13 48.63
C GLY A 257 10.72 7.65 48.31
N THR A 258 11.58 7.05 47.48
CA THR A 258 11.48 5.65 47.04
C THR A 258 12.60 4.80 47.66
N ASP A 259 12.54 3.47 47.55
CA ASP A 259 13.59 2.53 48.02
C ASP A 259 14.01 1.58 46.89
N TYR A 260 14.26 2.10 45.69
CA TYR A 260 14.71 1.28 44.58
C TYR A 260 16.10 0.71 44.86
N ARG A 261 16.29 -0.58 44.57
CA ARG A 261 17.59 -1.25 44.71
C ARG A 261 18.11 -1.73 43.34
N PRO A 262 19.44 -1.91 43.20
CA PRO A 262 20.03 -2.51 42.00
C PRO A 262 19.47 -3.90 41.70
N PHE A 263 19.20 -4.64 42.78
CA PHE A 263 18.61 -5.97 42.79
C PHE A 263 17.52 -5.98 43.86
N GLU A 264 16.36 -6.56 43.57
CA GLU A 264 15.24 -6.64 44.50
C GLU A 264 14.87 -8.08 44.79
N TYR A 265 14.72 -8.40 46.08
CA TYR A 265 14.35 -9.74 46.54
C TYR A 265 12.86 -9.81 46.89
N PHE A 266 12.19 -10.87 46.42
CA PHE A 266 10.80 -11.18 46.75
C PHE A 266 10.64 -12.66 47.13
N GLY A 267 9.68 -12.98 47.99
CA GLY A 267 9.37 -14.36 48.40
C GLY A 267 9.75 -14.68 49.85
N HIS A 268 10.04 -15.94 50.13
CA HIS A 268 10.24 -16.47 51.49
C HIS A 268 11.55 -15.93 52.11
N GLU A 269 11.60 -15.64 53.41
CA GLU A 269 12.82 -15.11 54.07
C GLU A 269 14.00 -16.10 54.08
N GLN A 270 13.68 -17.41 54.10
CA GLN A 270 14.64 -18.52 54.07
C GLN A 270 14.33 -19.46 52.90
N PRO A 271 14.61 -19.07 51.65
CA PRO A 271 14.33 -19.86 50.46
C PRO A 271 15.28 -21.06 50.34
N GLU A 272 14.78 -22.18 49.81
CA GLU A 272 15.63 -23.27 49.29
C GLU A 272 16.05 -23.01 47.84
N VAL A 273 15.20 -22.29 47.10
CA VAL A 273 15.37 -21.97 45.68
C VAL A 273 15.22 -20.47 45.49
N VAL A 274 16.16 -19.86 44.77
CA VAL A 274 16.07 -18.47 44.32
C VAL A 274 16.11 -18.41 42.80
N LEU A 275 15.15 -17.74 42.18
CA LEU A 275 15.16 -17.46 40.74
C LEU A 275 15.75 -16.07 40.49
N VAL A 276 16.69 -15.91 39.56
CA VAL A 276 17.19 -14.60 39.13
C VAL A 276 16.54 -14.25 37.80
N ALA A 277 15.89 -13.09 37.72
CA ALA A 277 15.17 -12.65 36.53
C ALA A 277 15.58 -11.24 36.10
N PHE A 278 15.66 -11.04 34.79
CA PHE A 278 15.86 -9.74 34.13
C PHE A 278 14.81 -9.58 33.04
N GLY A 279 14.37 -8.35 32.81
CA GLY A 279 13.26 -8.04 31.92
C GLY A 279 12.10 -7.43 32.71
N SER A 280 11.03 -7.05 32.03
CA SER A 280 9.92 -6.40 32.70
C SER A 280 8.83 -7.41 33.08
N VAL A 281 8.35 -8.18 32.10
CA VAL A 281 7.32 -9.20 32.31
C VAL A 281 7.86 -10.35 33.16
N GLU A 282 9.09 -10.79 32.88
CA GLU A 282 9.79 -11.86 33.60
C GLU A 282 9.96 -11.52 35.08
N SER A 283 10.50 -10.35 35.39
CA SER A 283 10.71 -9.89 36.75
C SER A 283 9.39 -9.68 37.50
N SER A 284 8.39 -9.07 36.87
CA SER A 284 7.07 -8.88 37.51
C SER A 284 6.39 -10.21 37.83
N LEU A 285 6.36 -11.15 36.88
CA LEU A 285 5.77 -12.47 37.11
C LEU A 285 6.56 -13.30 38.13
N ALA A 286 7.90 -13.27 38.09
CA ALA A 286 8.73 -13.97 39.07
C ALA A 286 8.49 -13.46 40.49
N ALA A 287 8.37 -12.13 40.67
CA ALA A 287 8.07 -11.52 41.97
C ALA A 287 6.70 -11.91 42.50
N GLN A 288 5.67 -11.87 41.64
CA GLN A 288 4.32 -12.28 42.00
C GLN A 288 4.26 -13.77 42.36
N ALA A 289 4.85 -14.63 41.52
CA ALA A 289 4.88 -16.07 41.75
C ALA A 289 5.60 -16.43 43.05
N ALA A 290 6.80 -15.87 43.27
CA ALA A 290 7.56 -16.12 44.50
C ALA A 290 6.79 -15.66 45.74
N THR A 291 6.11 -14.51 45.69
CA THR A 291 5.32 -13.99 46.80
C THR A 291 4.12 -14.89 47.13
N VAL A 292 3.34 -15.30 46.11
CA VAL A 292 2.17 -16.18 46.29
C VAL A 292 2.60 -17.57 46.76
N LEU A 293 3.65 -18.14 46.17
CA LEU A 293 4.16 -19.46 46.57
C LEU A 293 4.74 -19.43 47.99
N ALA A 294 5.41 -18.35 48.39
CA ALA A 294 5.89 -18.17 49.76
C ALA A 294 4.73 -18.08 50.77
N GLN A 295 3.65 -17.37 50.44
CA GLN A 295 2.45 -17.29 51.28
C GLN A 295 1.74 -18.64 51.44
N THR A 296 1.84 -19.52 50.44
CA THR A 296 1.33 -20.90 50.51
C THR A 296 2.30 -21.90 51.15
N GLY A 297 3.44 -21.42 51.70
CA GLY A 297 4.40 -22.20 52.47
C GLY A 297 5.55 -22.82 51.65
N SER A 298 5.68 -22.50 50.36
CA SER A 298 6.83 -22.93 49.56
C SER A 298 8.06 -22.06 49.85
N ARG A 299 9.21 -22.68 50.09
CA ARG A 299 10.48 -21.97 50.36
C ARG A 299 11.15 -21.50 49.08
N VAL A 300 10.52 -20.57 48.39
CA VAL A 300 11.04 -20.00 47.13
C VAL A 300 11.21 -18.49 47.25
N GLY A 301 12.17 -17.96 46.50
CA GLY A 301 12.41 -16.53 46.35
C GLY A 301 12.79 -16.16 44.92
N THR A 302 12.77 -14.87 44.61
CA THR A 302 13.30 -14.33 43.35
C THR A 302 14.16 -13.11 43.61
N ILE A 303 15.17 -12.90 42.76
CA ILE A 303 15.98 -11.69 42.68
C ILE A 303 15.75 -11.07 41.31
N ASN A 304 15.10 -9.92 41.27
CA ASN A 304 14.90 -9.16 40.05
C ASN A 304 16.05 -8.17 39.85
N VAL A 305 16.66 -8.20 38.68
CA VAL A 305 17.79 -7.33 38.33
C VAL A 305 17.26 -6.05 37.69
N ARG A 306 17.56 -4.89 38.30
CA ARG A 306 17.20 -3.56 37.78
C ARG A 306 18.40 -2.85 37.18
N LEU A 307 19.51 -2.78 37.92
CA LEU A 307 20.77 -2.23 37.45
C LEU A 307 21.70 -3.41 37.08
N TYR A 308 21.73 -3.76 35.80
CA TYR A 308 22.53 -4.88 35.29
C TYR A 308 23.99 -4.50 35.04
N ARG A 309 24.22 -3.27 34.55
CA ARG A 309 25.57 -2.71 34.40
C ARG A 309 25.62 -1.30 34.97
N PRO A 310 26.63 -0.95 35.79
CA PRO A 310 27.63 -1.87 36.38
C PRO A 310 26.97 -2.90 37.31
N PHE A 311 27.42 -4.17 37.25
CA PHE A 311 26.86 -5.25 38.07
C PHE A 311 27.43 -5.18 39.48
N ALA A 312 26.65 -4.73 40.45
CA ALA A 312 27.12 -4.54 41.83
C ALA A 312 27.17 -5.87 42.61
N GLU A 313 28.21 -6.66 42.38
CA GLU A 313 28.37 -8.04 42.90
C GLU A 313 28.11 -8.15 44.41
N GLU A 314 28.67 -7.25 45.22
CA GLU A 314 28.45 -7.27 46.67
C GLU A 314 26.98 -7.06 47.06
N GLN A 315 26.24 -6.23 46.32
CA GLN A 315 24.83 -5.99 46.58
C GLN A 315 23.98 -7.20 46.17
N PHE A 316 24.34 -7.85 45.06
CA PHE A 316 23.71 -9.08 44.61
C PHE A 316 23.90 -10.22 45.62
N LEU A 317 25.14 -10.48 46.05
CA LEU A 317 25.47 -11.56 46.97
C LEU A 317 24.81 -11.40 48.35
N LYS A 318 24.59 -10.17 48.81
CA LYS A 318 23.86 -9.88 50.06
C LYS A 318 22.41 -10.34 50.03
N LEU A 319 21.81 -10.48 48.85
CA LEU A 319 20.42 -10.90 48.68
C LEU A 319 20.26 -12.41 48.61
N ILE A 320 21.34 -13.19 48.50
CA ILE A 320 21.28 -14.66 48.51
C ILE A 320 21.27 -15.13 49.97
N PRO A 321 20.13 -15.62 50.49
CA PRO A 321 20.07 -16.00 51.90
C PRO A 321 20.90 -17.25 52.17
N LYS A 322 21.34 -17.42 53.42
CA LYS A 322 22.04 -18.65 53.84
C LYS A 322 21.08 -19.84 53.78
N GLY A 323 21.53 -20.95 53.19
CA GLY A 323 20.74 -22.18 53.07
C GLY A 323 20.02 -22.35 51.73
N VAL A 324 20.19 -21.43 50.78
CA VAL A 324 19.78 -21.64 49.38
C VAL A 324 20.53 -22.85 48.83
N ARG A 325 19.77 -23.79 48.25
CA ARG A 325 20.31 -24.99 47.59
C ARG A 325 20.50 -24.76 46.10
N VAL A 326 19.55 -24.08 45.45
CA VAL A 326 19.56 -23.85 44.00
C VAL A 326 19.32 -22.37 43.70
N VAL A 327 20.17 -21.79 42.86
CA VAL A 327 19.93 -20.52 42.20
C VAL A 327 19.61 -20.80 40.74
N GLY A 328 18.34 -20.66 40.38
CA GLY A 328 17.89 -20.71 38.99
C GLY A 328 18.11 -19.35 38.33
N VAL A 329 18.59 -19.31 37.09
CA VAL A 329 18.69 -18.08 36.30
C VAL A 329 17.77 -18.17 35.11
N LEU A 330 16.81 -17.24 35.00
CA LEU A 330 15.92 -17.14 33.85
C LEU A 330 16.67 -16.45 32.70
N GLY A 331 17.26 -17.27 31.83
CA GLY A 331 18.23 -16.84 30.84
C GLY A 331 17.64 -16.74 29.44
N GLN A 332 17.39 -15.52 28.95
CA GLN A 332 16.93 -15.34 27.57
C GLN A 332 18.08 -15.62 26.59
N VAL A 333 17.80 -16.40 25.54
CA VAL A 333 18.71 -16.66 24.41
C VAL A 333 18.02 -16.29 23.09
N VAL A 334 18.81 -16.24 22.01
CA VAL A 334 18.40 -15.63 20.73
C VAL A 334 17.18 -16.32 20.11
N ASP A 335 17.09 -17.64 20.18
CA ASP A 335 16.04 -18.41 19.51
C ASP A 335 15.87 -19.79 20.16
N SER A 336 14.90 -20.56 19.66
CA SER A 336 14.62 -21.92 20.15
C SER A 336 15.76 -22.91 19.91
N GLN A 337 16.61 -22.67 18.90
CA GLN A 337 17.78 -23.51 18.63
C GLN A 337 18.83 -23.32 19.74
N ALA A 338 19.12 -22.08 20.12
CA ALA A 338 20.04 -21.74 21.20
C ALA A 338 19.60 -22.31 22.57
N VAL A 339 18.29 -22.49 22.79
CA VAL A 339 17.78 -23.17 24.01
C VAL A 339 18.28 -24.61 24.09
N GLN A 340 18.33 -25.33 22.97
CA GLN A 340 18.75 -26.74 22.93
C GLN A 340 20.26 -26.92 22.89
N GLU A 341 21.02 -25.89 22.50
CA GLU A 341 22.48 -25.97 22.38
C GLU A 341 23.19 -25.86 23.73
N ALA A 342 23.86 -26.92 24.18
CA ALA A 342 24.50 -26.96 25.50
C ALA A 342 25.63 -25.93 25.71
N GLY A 343 26.29 -25.47 24.63
CA GLY A 343 27.38 -24.50 24.71
C GLY A 343 26.95 -23.03 24.67
N VAL A 344 25.66 -22.76 24.49
CA VAL A 344 25.11 -21.41 24.47
C VAL A 344 24.45 -21.12 25.81
N HIS A 345 24.89 -20.03 26.43
CA HIS A 345 24.40 -19.52 27.70
C HIS A 345 23.94 -18.07 27.56
N SER A 346 23.03 -17.65 28.42
CA SER A 346 22.58 -16.26 28.54
C SER A 346 23.61 -15.42 29.32
N ARG A 347 23.71 -14.13 28.98
CA ARG A 347 24.63 -13.20 29.65
C ARG A 347 24.35 -13.06 31.15
N LEU A 348 23.07 -13.08 31.52
CA LEU A 348 22.67 -13.05 32.93
C LEU A 348 23.18 -14.28 33.69
N TYR A 349 23.11 -15.48 33.09
CA TYR A 349 23.64 -16.69 33.70
C TYR A 349 25.16 -16.63 33.88
N GLU A 350 25.89 -16.17 32.88
CA GLU A 350 27.36 -16.02 32.95
C GLU A 350 27.77 -15.13 34.13
N ASP A 351 27.10 -13.99 34.32
CA ASP A 351 27.38 -13.07 35.42
C ASP A 351 27.02 -13.66 36.79
N VAL A 352 25.83 -14.25 36.93
CA VAL A 352 25.38 -14.85 38.19
C VAL A 352 26.28 -16.02 38.57
N LEU A 353 26.66 -16.84 37.57
CA LEU A 353 27.61 -17.92 37.74
C LEU A 353 28.94 -17.42 38.25
N ALA A 354 29.49 -16.36 37.66
CA ALA A 354 30.75 -15.75 38.09
C ALA A 354 30.64 -15.17 39.51
N ALA A 355 29.63 -14.34 39.78
CA ALA A 355 29.44 -13.67 41.06
C ALA A 355 29.33 -14.67 42.22
N ILE A 356 28.48 -15.70 42.09
CA ILE A 356 28.32 -16.73 43.13
C ILE A 356 29.56 -17.60 43.23
N SER A 357 30.20 -17.89 42.09
CA SER A 357 31.39 -18.73 42.10
C SER A 357 32.54 -18.11 42.88
N TYR A 358 32.80 -16.82 42.71
CA TYR A 358 33.93 -16.18 43.36
C TYR A 358 33.55 -15.47 44.67
N GLY A 359 32.27 -15.18 44.89
CA GLY A 359 31.78 -14.43 46.04
C GLY A 359 31.31 -15.25 47.25
N VAL A 360 31.02 -16.54 47.09
CA VAL A 360 30.52 -17.42 48.17
C VAL A 360 31.57 -18.45 48.58
N SER A 361 31.59 -18.80 49.87
CA SER A 361 32.47 -19.86 50.40
C SER A 361 32.22 -21.19 49.66
N THR A 362 33.27 -21.99 49.46
CA THR A 362 33.15 -23.28 48.75
C THR A 362 32.24 -24.29 49.43
N HIS A 363 31.95 -24.13 50.72
CA HIS A 363 31.09 -25.03 51.49
C HIS A 363 29.60 -24.64 51.45
N ASP A 364 29.29 -23.36 51.21
CA ASP A 364 27.92 -22.83 51.20
C ASP A 364 27.44 -22.49 49.78
N ARG A 365 28.16 -22.92 48.74
CA ARG A 365 27.85 -22.55 47.36
C ARG A 365 26.58 -23.28 46.87
N PRO A 366 25.51 -22.56 46.48
CA PRO A 366 24.34 -23.19 45.88
C PRO A 366 24.66 -23.75 44.48
N GLU A 367 23.87 -24.72 44.05
CA GLU A 367 23.86 -25.17 42.66
C GLU A 367 23.27 -24.07 41.77
N ILE A 368 23.91 -23.76 40.64
CA ILE A 368 23.47 -22.69 39.74
C ILE A 368 22.93 -23.36 38.48
N GLN A 369 21.64 -23.21 38.23
CA GLN A 369 20.94 -23.84 37.10
C GLN A 369 20.44 -22.77 36.14
N GLU A 370 20.74 -22.93 34.85
CA GLU A 370 20.18 -22.06 33.82
C GLU A 370 18.84 -22.59 33.32
N LEU A 371 17.83 -21.73 33.32
CA LEU A 371 16.53 -21.96 32.70
C LEU A 371 16.47 -21.14 31.41
N LYS A 372 16.98 -21.72 30.32
CA LYS A 372 17.04 -21.05 29.01
C LYS A 372 15.66 -20.92 28.38
N TYR A 373 15.38 -19.77 27.80
CA TYR A 373 14.18 -19.53 27.02
C TYR A 373 14.45 -18.68 25.79
N ALA A 374 13.70 -18.93 24.71
CA ALA A 374 13.79 -18.16 23.48
C ALA A 374 13.04 -16.83 23.62
N ARG A 375 13.37 -15.84 22.78
CA ARG A 375 12.69 -14.53 22.77
C ARG A 375 11.18 -14.63 22.50
N ALA A 376 10.72 -15.65 21.76
CA ALA A 376 9.30 -15.90 21.52
C ALA A 376 8.52 -16.53 22.70
N GLU A 377 9.20 -16.97 23.77
CA GLU A 377 8.52 -17.59 24.92
C GLU A 377 7.56 -16.59 25.59
N ARG A 378 6.37 -17.07 25.98
CA ARG A 378 5.34 -16.20 26.58
C ARG A 378 5.10 -16.61 28.02
N TRP A 379 5.56 -15.77 28.91
CA TRP A 379 5.40 -16.00 30.34
C TRP A 379 3.98 -15.73 30.82
N THR A 380 3.48 -16.68 31.59
CA THR A 380 2.18 -16.68 32.26
C THR A 380 2.35 -17.09 33.73
N PRO A 381 1.38 -16.77 34.61
CA PRO A 381 1.42 -17.20 36.00
C PRO A 381 1.65 -18.71 36.19
N SER A 382 1.03 -19.53 35.35
CA SER A 382 1.20 -20.98 35.38
C SER A 382 2.62 -21.39 34.98
N SER A 383 3.13 -20.90 33.84
CA SER A 383 4.47 -21.26 33.34
C SER A 383 5.60 -20.93 34.33
N ILE A 384 5.58 -19.73 34.95
CA ILE A 384 6.59 -19.33 35.93
C ILE A 384 6.44 -20.13 37.22
N SER A 385 5.21 -20.42 37.65
CA SER A 385 4.97 -21.28 38.83
C SER A 385 5.52 -22.70 38.59
N SER A 386 5.37 -23.24 37.38
CA SER A 386 5.94 -24.54 37.00
C SER A 386 7.47 -24.55 37.06
N LEU A 387 8.14 -23.45 36.71
CA LEU A 387 9.60 -23.33 36.87
C LEU A 387 10.03 -23.42 38.34
N PHE A 388 9.34 -22.73 39.25
CA PHE A 388 9.63 -22.83 40.68
C PHE A 388 9.47 -24.26 41.21
N GLN A 389 8.42 -24.98 40.77
CA GLN A 389 8.23 -26.39 41.15
C GLN A 389 9.35 -27.29 40.60
N MET A 390 9.78 -27.06 39.36
CA MET A 390 10.89 -27.78 38.73
C MET A 390 12.19 -27.59 39.52
N LEU A 391 12.53 -26.35 39.90
CA LEU A 391 13.73 -26.06 40.69
C LEU A 391 13.67 -26.66 42.11
N LEU A 392 12.47 -26.81 42.68
CA LEU A 392 12.24 -27.52 43.94
C LEU A 392 12.37 -29.06 43.79
N GLY A 393 12.56 -29.59 42.59
CA GLY A 393 12.63 -31.02 42.31
C GLY A 393 11.26 -31.72 42.36
N LYS A 394 10.16 -30.95 42.24
CA LYS A 394 8.79 -31.48 42.15
C LYS A 394 8.41 -31.67 40.69
N ALA A 395 7.52 -32.62 40.41
CA ALA A 395 6.94 -32.76 39.07
C ALA A 395 6.21 -31.46 38.70
N ALA A 396 6.32 -31.03 37.44
CA ALA A 396 5.55 -29.91 36.93
C ALA A 396 4.06 -30.27 37.00
N ASP A 397 3.37 -29.77 38.02
CA ASP A 397 1.93 -29.97 38.17
C ASP A 397 1.20 -28.91 37.35
N ASN A 398 0.44 -29.35 36.34
CA ASN A 398 -0.27 -28.47 35.41
C ASN A 398 -1.57 -27.87 36.00
N GLN A 399 -1.87 -28.07 37.30
CA GLN A 399 -3.20 -27.74 37.85
C GLN A 399 -3.27 -26.76 39.05
N GLY A 400 -2.20 -26.04 39.41
CA GLY A 400 -2.23 -25.22 40.63
C GLY A 400 -2.75 -23.79 40.47
N ILE A 401 -1.97 -22.95 39.80
CA ILE A 401 -2.12 -21.49 39.85
C ILE A 401 -2.32 -20.94 38.45
N THR A 402 -3.55 -20.55 38.16
CA THR A 402 -3.89 -19.85 36.92
C THR A 402 -3.70 -18.34 37.10
N THR A 403 -4.04 -17.78 38.27
CA THR A 403 -3.97 -16.34 38.61
C THR A 403 -3.10 -16.06 39.82
N PHE A 404 -2.40 -14.93 39.79
CA PHE A 404 -1.94 -14.25 41.01
C PHE A 404 -2.91 -13.15 41.48
N LEU A 405 -3.92 -12.85 40.67
CA LEU A 405 -4.91 -11.81 40.96
C LEU A 405 -6.07 -12.37 41.78
N ASP A 406 -6.53 -11.60 42.77
CA ASP A 406 -7.70 -11.91 43.57
C ASP A 406 -9.02 -11.73 42.78
N ASN A 407 -10.13 -12.13 43.42
CA ASN A 407 -11.46 -12.10 42.80
C ASN A 407 -12.07 -10.68 42.69
N SER A 408 -11.44 -9.64 43.24
CA SER A 408 -11.90 -8.25 43.06
C SER A 408 -11.51 -7.68 41.69
N VAL A 409 -10.54 -8.31 41.02
CA VAL A 409 -10.11 -7.91 39.68
C VAL A 409 -11.02 -8.53 38.62
N HIS A 410 -11.71 -7.68 37.87
CA HIS A 410 -12.49 -8.10 36.72
C HIS A 410 -11.65 -8.08 35.46
N ARG A 411 -11.79 -9.10 34.62
CA ARG A 411 -10.98 -9.34 33.42
C ARG A 411 -11.92 -9.51 32.23
N TYR A 412 -11.69 -8.74 31.19
CA TYR A 412 -12.49 -8.77 29.97
C TYR A 412 -11.57 -8.90 28.76
N THR A 413 -11.99 -9.70 27.79
CA THR A 413 -11.23 -9.90 26.54
C THR A 413 -12.16 -9.74 25.35
N PHE A 414 -11.76 -8.90 24.40
CA PHE A 414 -12.46 -8.68 23.15
C PHE A 414 -11.64 -9.27 22.01
N TRP A 415 -12.24 -10.16 21.23
CA TRP A 415 -11.69 -10.79 20.05
C TRP A 415 -12.35 -10.15 18.83
N ASN A 416 -11.58 -9.33 18.13
CA ASN A 416 -12.10 -8.49 17.06
C ASN A 416 -11.46 -8.87 15.72
N VAL A 417 -12.24 -8.76 14.66
CA VAL A 417 -11.71 -8.74 13.28
C VAL A 417 -11.33 -7.29 12.94
N ASP A 418 -10.20 -7.09 12.27
CA ASP A 418 -9.76 -5.76 11.87
C ASP A 418 -10.75 -5.12 10.90
N HIS A 419 -11.01 -3.82 11.14
CA HIS A 419 -12.00 -2.96 10.45
C HIS A 419 -13.46 -3.35 10.64
N ALA A 420 -13.80 -4.27 11.54
CA ALA A 420 -15.18 -4.47 11.94
C ALA A 420 -15.72 -3.19 12.61
N PRO A 421 -16.94 -2.73 12.31
CA PRO A 421 -17.51 -1.53 12.94
C PRO A 421 -17.56 -1.64 14.47
N SER A 422 -17.77 -2.84 14.99
CA SER A 422 -17.77 -3.18 16.41
C SER A 422 -16.39 -3.18 17.09
N ALA A 423 -15.28 -3.12 16.34
CA ALA A 423 -13.94 -3.16 16.90
C ALA A 423 -13.64 -2.00 17.88
N SER A 424 -14.24 -0.82 17.64
CA SER A 424 -14.06 0.37 18.49
C SER A 424 -14.75 0.26 19.86
N ALA A 425 -15.69 -0.68 20.02
CA ALA A 425 -16.49 -0.82 21.24
C ALA A 425 -15.63 -1.05 22.49
N ALA A 426 -14.56 -1.85 22.36
CA ALA A 426 -13.66 -2.15 23.47
C ALA A 426 -12.96 -0.89 24.00
N THR A 427 -12.55 0.02 23.11
CA THR A 427 -11.90 1.28 23.47
C THR A 427 -12.87 2.20 24.22
N SER A 428 -14.08 2.41 23.70
CA SER A 428 -15.10 3.23 24.37
C SER A 428 -15.52 2.66 25.73
N LEU A 429 -15.59 1.33 25.85
CA LEU A 429 -15.86 0.66 27.13
C LEU A 429 -14.71 0.83 28.12
N ALA A 430 -13.47 0.72 27.66
CA ALA A 430 -12.30 0.96 28.50
C ALA A 430 -12.27 2.38 29.05
N GLU A 431 -12.58 3.39 28.22
CA GLU A 431 -12.68 4.79 28.62
C GLU A 431 -13.81 5.01 29.64
N ALA A 432 -14.97 4.36 29.45
CA ALA A 432 -16.09 4.45 30.39
C ALA A 432 -15.75 3.87 31.76
N LEU A 433 -15.03 2.73 31.78
CA LEU A 433 -14.54 2.11 32.99
C LEU A 433 -13.42 2.95 33.64
N ALA A 434 -12.56 3.57 32.84
CA ALA A 434 -11.46 4.41 33.34
C ALA A 434 -11.95 5.71 33.98
N ALA A 435 -13.13 6.21 33.58
CA ALA A 435 -13.79 7.37 34.18
C ALA A 435 -14.27 7.12 35.62
N GLU A 436 -14.28 5.88 36.11
CA GLU A 436 -14.58 5.58 37.51
C GLU A 436 -13.34 5.84 38.39
N SER A 437 -13.34 6.93 39.17
CA SER A 437 -12.17 7.30 39.99
C SER A 437 -11.76 6.25 41.03
N ALA A 438 -12.71 5.43 41.49
CA ALA A 438 -12.52 4.36 42.47
C ALA A 438 -11.93 3.07 41.89
N GLN A 439 -11.79 2.98 40.57
CA GLN A 439 -11.26 1.82 39.86
C GLN A 439 -10.04 2.22 39.04
N ASN A 440 -9.12 1.28 38.88
CA ASN A 440 -7.98 1.37 37.99
C ASN A 440 -8.22 0.42 36.84
N VAL A 441 -8.03 0.93 35.63
CA VAL A 441 -8.22 0.16 34.40
C VAL A 441 -6.89 -0.04 33.69
N THR A 442 -6.61 -1.26 33.27
CA THR A 442 -5.45 -1.56 32.41
C THR A 442 -5.95 -2.06 31.08
N VAL A 443 -5.44 -1.50 29.98
CA VAL A 443 -5.85 -1.87 28.62
C VAL A 443 -4.63 -2.25 27.81
N ASN A 444 -4.69 -3.40 27.14
CA ASN A 444 -3.67 -3.82 26.20
C ASN A 444 -4.31 -4.34 24.92
N THR A 445 -3.80 -3.91 23.76
CA THR A 445 -4.19 -4.42 22.44
C THR A 445 -3.07 -5.24 21.83
N THR A 446 -3.41 -6.42 21.31
CA THR A 446 -2.50 -7.31 20.59
C THR A 446 -3.03 -7.51 19.17
N HIS A 447 -2.18 -7.44 18.14
CA HIS A 447 -2.59 -7.61 16.73
C HIS A 447 -1.96 -8.86 16.11
N ASP A 448 -2.75 -9.57 15.32
CA ASP A 448 -2.31 -10.71 14.51
C ASP A 448 -2.88 -10.58 13.08
N ASN A 449 -2.00 -10.17 12.18
CA ASN A 449 -2.31 -9.91 10.77
C ASN A 449 -2.39 -11.20 9.93
N SER A 450 -2.05 -12.36 10.48
CA SER A 450 -2.01 -13.63 9.75
C SER A 450 -3.35 -14.36 9.76
N ILE A 451 -4.21 -14.08 10.73
CA ILE A 451 -5.53 -14.71 10.84
C ILE A 451 -6.56 -13.83 10.12
N HIS A 452 -7.29 -14.40 9.15
CA HIS A 452 -8.45 -13.79 8.48
C HIS A 452 -8.27 -12.35 7.94
N GLY A 453 -7.05 -11.99 7.54
CA GLY A 453 -6.74 -10.64 7.04
C GLY A 453 -6.74 -9.58 8.14
N GLY A 454 -6.33 -9.96 9.35
CA GLY A 454 -6.21 -9.05 10.49
C GLY A 454 -7.23 -9.33 11.58
N VAL A 455 -6.72 -9.70 12.76
CA VAL A 455 -7.49 -9.75 14.01
C VAL A 455 -6.73 -9.01 15.09
N HIS A 456 -7.46 -8.44 16.04
CA HIS A 456 -6.87 -7.89 17.25
C HIS A 456 -7.64 -8.31 18.49
N ARG A 457 -6.89 -8.40 19.58
CA ARG A 457 -7.39 -8.76 20.89
C ARG A 457 -7.19 -7.58 21.84
N VAL A 458 -8.26 -7.14 22.48
CA VAL A 458 -8.20 -6.11 23.54
C VAL A 458 -8.45 -6.76 24.89
N ASP A 459 -7.46 -6.69 25.78
CA ASP A 459 -7.55 -7.13 27.17
C ASP A 459 -7.79 -5.91 28.07
N ILE A 460 -8.86 -5.96 28.87
CA ILE A 460 -9.19 -4.93 29.87
C ILE A 460 -9.21 -5.58 31.24
N ARG A 461 -8.50 -4.98 32.21
CA ARG A 461 -8.65 -5.33 33.63
C ARG A 461 -9.17 -4.13 34.40
N GLN A 462 -10.07 -4.39 35.35
CA GLN A 462 -10.60 -3.41 36.27
C GLN A 462 -10.32 -3.86 37.69
N SER A 463 -9.68 -3.00 38.49
CA SER A 463 -9.30 -3.31 39.86
C SER A 463 -9.50 -2.12 40.80
N PRO A 464 -9.88 -2.33 42.07
CA PRO A 464 -9.93 -1.24 43.06
C PRO A 464 -8.55 -0.71 43.46
N ARG A 465 -7.46 -1.37 43.03
CA ARG A 465 -6.06 -1.01 43.35
C ARG A 465 -5.21 -0.96 42.07
N SER A 466 -4.04 -0.33 42.16
CA SER A 466 -3.04 -0.40 41.08
C SER A 466 -2.62 -1.85 40.87
N LEU A 467 -2.45 -2.23 39.61
CA LEU A 467 -2.27 -3.61 39.20
C LEU A 467 -1.05 -3.72 38.31
N ASP A 468 -0.03 -4.43 38.77
CA ASP A 468 1.09 -4.82 37.93
C ASP A 468 0.83 -6.22 37.38
N ALA A 469 0.22 -6.32 36.20
CA ALA A 469 -0.16 -7.59 35.57
C ALA A 469 0.11 -7.57 34.07
N ALA A 470 1.35 -7.25 33.71
CA ALA A 470 1.83 -7.13 32.33
C ALA A 470 1.96 -8.49 31.59
N TYR A 471 0.93 -9.33 31.64
CA TYR A 471 0.82 -10.60 30.91
C TYR A 471 -0.56 -10.71 30.24
N PRO A 472 -0.75 -11.58 29.23
CA PRO A 472 -2.05 -11.80 28.59
C PRO A 472 -3.12 -12.32 29.57
N ILE A 473 -4.39 -11.93 29.38
CA ILE A 473 -5.48 -12.52 30.17
C ILE A 473 -5.68 -13.98 29.74
N THR A 474 -5.53 -14.93 30.64
CA THR A 474 -5.75 -16.36 30.33
C THR A 474 -7.13 -16.87 30.78
N TYR A 475 -7.85 -16.12 31.63
CA TYR A 475 -9.19 -16.45 32.12
C TYR A 475 -10.00 -15.17 32.36
N ALA A 476 -10.75 -14.73 31.36
CA ALA A 476 -11.65 -13.60 31.45
C ALA A 476 -12.93 -13.96 32.23
N ASN A 477 -13.52 -12.98 32.91
CA ASN A 477 -14.89 -13.07 33.45
C ASN A 477 -15.91 -13.08 32.30
N THR A 478 -15.68 -12.20 31.32
CA THR A 478 -16.49 -12.10 30.10
C THR A 478 -15.56 -11.96 28.90
N ALA A 479 -15.76 -12.81 27.89
CA ALA A 479 -15.15 -12.62 26.58
C ALA A 479 -16.19 -12.15 25.55
N VAL A 480 -15.75 -11.35 24.60
CA VAL A 480 -16.55 -10.85 23.50
C VAL A 480 -15.91 -11.29 22.20
N ALA A 481 -16.66 -11.89 21.29
CA ALA A 481 -16.21 -12.20 19.94
C ALA A 481 -17.09 -11.48 18.93
N THR A 482 -16.50 -10.63 18.10
CA THR A 482 -17.24 -9.79 17.14
C THR A 482 -17.65 -10.55 15.88
N ASP A 483 -17.11 -11.75 15.67
CA ASP A 483 -17.40 -12.59 14.51
C ASP A 483 -17.29 -14.07 14.87
N ALA A 484 -18.20 -14.90 14.35
CA ALA A 484 -18.18 -16.35 14.54
C ALA A 484 -17.02 -17.05 13.83
N MET A 485 -16.46 -16.49 12.76
CA MET A 485 -15.32 -17.07 12.03
C MET A 485 -14.07 -17.19 12.90
N LEU A 486 -13.93 -16.32 13.92
CA LEU A 486 -12.84 -16.41 14.89
C LEU A 486 -12.83 -17.74 15.65
N LEU A 487 -14.00 -18.34 15.86
CA LEU A 487 -14.17 -19.59 16.61
C LEU A 487 -13.61 -20.80 15.85
N GLU A 488 -13.41 -20.70 14.54
CA GLU A 488 -12.78 -21.75 13.72
C GLU A 488 -11.25 -21.78 13.85
N LYS A 489 -10.64 -20.67 14.30
CA LYS A 489 -9.19 -20.49 14.37
C LYS A 489 -8.64 -20.35 15.78
N ILE A 490 -9.45 -19.87 16.72
CA ILE A 490 -9.03 -19.53 18.07
C ILE A 490 -9.98 -20.19 19.07
N ASN A 491 -9.41 -20.83 20.09
CA ASN A 491 -10.19 -21.35 21.21
C ASN A 491 -10.54 -20.23 22.21
N VAL A 492 -11.56 -19.44 21.87
CA VAL A 492 -12.05 -18.33 22.71
C VAL A 492 -12.55 -18.84 24.07
N VAL A 493 -13.14 -20.03 24.14
CA VAL A 493 -13.70 -20.60 25.38
C VAL A 493 -12.61 -20.89 26.40
N GLU A 494 -11.43 -21.31 25.93
CA GLU A 494 -10.32 -21.61 26.84
C GLU A 494 -9.85 -20.35 27.57
N SER A 495 -9.96 -19.19 26.93
CA SER A 495 -9.62 -17.89 27.53
C SER A 495 -10.60 -17.39 28.59
N VAL A 496 -11.68 -18.10 28.90
CA VAL A 496 -12.73 -17.71 29.86
C VAL A 496 -12.70 -18.60 31.10
N GLN A 497 -12.92 -18.00 32.27
CA GLN A 497 -13.00 -18.75 33.53
C GLN A 497 -14.23 -19.67 33.56
N GLN A 498 -14.18 -20.73 34.36
CA GLN A 498 -15.32 -21.63 34.55
C GLN A 498 -16.54 -20.85 35.07
N GLY A 499 -17.70 -21.06 34.45
CA GLY A 499 -18.93 -20.30 34.76
C GLY A 499 -18.96 -18.85 34.26
N GLY A 500 -17.98 -18.42 33.46
CA GLY A 500 -17.94 -17.09 32.85
C GLY A 500 -18.98 -16.89 31.74
N SER A 501 -18.92 -15.72 31.07
CA SER A 501 -19.84 -15.37 29.98
C SER A 501 -19.11 -15.14 28.66
N ILE A 502 -19.74 -15.51 27.55
CA ILE A 502 -19.29 -15.15 26.19
C ILE A 502 -20.40 -14.36 25.50
N ILE A 503 -20.05 -13.21 24.93
CA ILE A 503 -20.93 -12.42 24.06
C ILE A 503 -20.45 -12.62 22.63
N LEU A 504 -21.29 -13.18 21.76
CA LEU A 504 -20.98 -13.43 20.37
C LEU A 504 -21.86 -12.57 19.47
N LEU A 505 -21.22 -11.75 18.64
CA LEU A 505 -21.88 -10.98 17.59
C LEU A 505 -21.96 -11.83 16.31
N LEU A 506 -23.13 -11.81 15.68
CA LEU A 506 -23.44 -12.63 14.49
C LEU A 506 -23.96 -11.74 13.36
N PRO A 507 -23.12 -10.85 12.78
CA PRO A 507 -23.56 -9.95 11.72
C PRO A 507 -23.99 -10.77 10.48
N GLY A 508 -25.19 -10.50 9.97
CA GLY A 508 -25.69 -11.12 8.73
C GLY A 508 -26.12 -12.59 8.82
N VAL A 509 -26.08 -13.21 10.00
CA VAL A 509 -26.52 -14.61 10.20
C VAL A 509 -28.00 -14.63 10.57
N LYS A 510 -28.81 -15.50 9.97
CA LYS A 510 -30.22 -15.69 10.37
C LYS A 510 -30.31 -16.58 11.61
N ASP A 511 -31.30 -16.36 12.46
CA ASP A 511 -31.48 -17.11 13.73
C ASP A 511 -31.55 -18.63 13.55
N GLU A 512 -32.09 -19.11 12.43
CA GLU A 512 -32.20 -20.53 12.08
C GLU A 512 -30.85 -21.19 11.74
N ASP A 513 -29.85 -20.39 11.34
CA ASP A 513 -28.55 -20.88 10.88
C ASP A 513 -27.43 -20.71 11.92
N VAL A 514 -27.72 -20.04 13.04
CA VAL A 514 -26.74 -19.79 14.11
C VAL A 514 -26.10 -21.07 14.61
N GLU A 515 -26.90 -22.09 14.91
CA GLU A 515 -26.38 -23.33 15.47
C GLU A 515 -25.50 -24.11 14.47
N LYS A 516 -25.72 -23.93 13.16
CA LYS A 516 -24.85 -24.51 12.11
C LYS A 516 -23.52 -23.78 11.99
N LYS A 517 -23.45 -22.51 12.39
CA LYS A 517 -22.24 -21.67 12.32
C LYS A 517 -21.31 -21.83 13.52
N LEU A 518 -21.78 -22.41 14.62
CA LEU A 518 -20.98 -22.67 15.81
C LEU A 518 -20.16 -23.97 15.66
N PRO A 519 -18.82 -23.94 15.78
CA PRO A 519 -17.98 -25.13 15.71
C PRO A 519 -18.30 -26.17 16.79
N ALA A 520 -18.07 -27.45 16.49
CA ALA A 520 -18.27 -28.58 17.42
C ALA A 520 -17.45 -28.43 18.72
N ALA A 521 -16.14 -28.19 18.59
CA ALA A 521 -15.23 -27.94 19.71
C ALA A 521 -15.74 -26.82 20.63
N PHE A 522 -16.19 -25.71 20.04
CA PHE A 522 -16.70 -24.55 20.78
C PHE A 522 -17.94 -24.90 21.61
N LYS A 523 -18.90 -25.63 21.03
CA LYS A 523 -20.11 -26.10 21.72
C LYS A 523 -19.79 -27.00 22.92
N LYS A 524 -18.90 -27.97 22.70
CA LYS A 524 -18.47 -28.91 23.73
C LYS A 524 -17.76 -28.19 24.89
N SER A 525 -16.82 -27.30 24.58
CA SER A 525 -16.10 -26.53 25.60
C SER A 525 -17.01 -25.60 26.40
N ILE A 526 -18.05 -25.02 25.79
CA ILE A 526 -19.06 -24.22 26.51
C ILE A 526 -19.75 -25.06 27.59
N LEU A 527 -20.15 -26.30 27.24
CA LEU A 527 -20.82 -27.20 28.16
C LEU A 527 -19.88 -27.65 29.29
N GLU A 528 -18.65 -28.04 28.96
CA GLU A 528 -17.65 -28.51 29.93
C GLU A 528 -17.25 -27.42 30.94
N LYS A 529 -17.06 -26.18 30.48
CA LYS A 529 -16.75 -25.03 31.37
C LYS A 529 -17.98 -24.35 31.96
N GLY A 530 -19.19 -24.76 31.60
CA GLY A 530 -20.44 -24.16 32.08
C GLY A 530 -20.60 -22.68 31.70
N ILE A 531 -20.19 -22.29 30.50
CA ILE A 531 -20.18 -20.90 30.04
C ILE A 531 -21.59 -20.41 29.69
N SER A 532 -21.93 -19.19 30.12
CA SER A 532 -23.15 -18.50 29.68
C SER A 532 -22.94 -17.82 28.33
N LEU A 533 -23.52 -18.38 27.26
CA LEU A 533 -23.44 -17.81 25.91
C LEU A 533 -24.58 -16.83 25.63
N TYR A 534 -24.22 -15.62 25.21
CA TYR A 534 -25.11 -14.54 24.80
C TYR A 534 -24.88 -14.21 23.33
N LEU A 535 -25.95 -14.12 22.55
CA LEU A 535 -25.91 -13.84 21.13
C LEU A 535 -26.53 -12.48 20.84
N ILE A 536 -25.91 -11.75 19.92
CA ILE A 536 -26.42 -10.49 19.39
C ILE A 536 -26.44 -10.60 17.86
N ASN A 537 -27.60 -10.34 17.28
CA ASN A 537 -27.78 -10.29 15.83
C ASN A 537 -28.23 -8.87 15.42
N PRO A 538 -27.35 -8.07 14.80
CA PRO A 538 -27.69 -6.71 14.37
C PRO A 538 -28.90 -6.64 13.42
N VAL A 539 -29.09 -7.65 12.57
CA VAL A 539 -30.14 -7.70 11.52
C VAL A 539 -31.56 -7.77 12.11
N ASN A 540 -31.70 -8.26 13.34
CA ASN A 540 -33.01 -8.40 13.98
C ASN A 540 -33.49 -7.10 14.67
N THR A 541 -32.76 -5.99 14.52
CA THR A 541 -33.16 -4.68 15.06
C THR A 541 -33.84 -3.79 14.02
N ALA A 542 -34.84 -3.02 14.46
CA ALA A 542 -35.54 -2.04 13.62
C ALA A 542 -34.64 -0.87 13.16
N LEU A 543 -33.46 -0.73 13.77
CA LEU A 543 -32.45 0.29 13.51
C LEU A 543 -31.46 -0.12 12.39
N SER A 544 -31.57 -1.35 11.84
CA SER A 544 -30.58 -1.94 10.93
C SER A 544 -30.85 -1.70 9.44
N VAL A 545 -30.73 -0.46 8.99
CA VAL A 545 -30.56 -0.17 7.56
C VAL A 545 -29.42 0.85 7.43
N GLU A 546 -28.21 0.34 7.18
CA GLU A 546 -27.04 1.09 6.66
C GLU A 546 -26.13 1.89 7.63
N ASN A 547 -26.29 1.89 8.97
CA ASN A 547 -25.35 2.60 9.87
C ASN A 547 -24.40 1.67 10.66
N PRO A 548 -23.09 1.61 10.31
CA PRO A 548 -22.07 0.81 11.02
C PRO A 548 -21.84 1.21 12.49
N GLU A 549 -22.08 2.47 12.85
CA GLU A 549 -21.86 2.97 14.22
C GLU A 549 -22.82 2.32 15.23
N LEU A 550 -23.99 1.88 14.77
CA LEU A 550 -24.98 1.21 15.62
C LEU A 550 -24.52 -0.16 16.09
N GLU A 551 -23.75 -0.90 15.28
CA GLU A 551 -23.22 -2.21 15.66
C GLU A 551 -22.28 -2.11 16.88
N SER A 552 -21.39 -1.11 16.87
CA SER A 552 -20.51 -0.81 18.00
C SER A 552 -21.31 -0.46 19.25
N LEU A 553 -22.29 0.44 19.14
CA LEU A 553 -23.14 0.83 20.28
C LEU A 553 -23.94 -0.35 20.85
N MET A 554 -24.47 -1.23 19.99
CA MET A 554 -25.17 -2.44 20.43
C MET A 554 -24.26 -3.35 21.25
N LEU A 555 -23.01 -3.53 20.80
CA LEU A 555 -22.03 -4.35 21.52
C LEU A 555 -21.67 -3.71 22.87
N GLN A 556 -21.49 -2.39 22.92
CA GLN A 556 -21.22 -1.66 24.16
C GLN A 556 -22.34 -1.86 25.19
N VAL A 557 -23.60 -1.66 24.78
CA VAL A 557 -24.76 -1.84 25.67
C VAL A 557 -24.92 -3.30 26.12
N ALA A 558 -24.71 -4.26 25.22
CA ALA A 558 -24.77 -5.67 25.57
C ALA A 558 -23.69 -6.08 26.58
N PHE A 559 -22.48 -5.57 26.41
CA PHE A 559 -21.40 -5.76 27.37
C PHE A 559 -21.79 -5.23 28.75
N VAL A 560 -22.33 -4.01 28.85
CA VAL A 560 -22.80 -3.44 30.13
C VAL A 560 -23.84 -4.36 30.80
N ARG A 561 -24.82 -4.85 30.04
CA ARG A 561 -25.88 -5.74 30.56
C ARG A 561 -25.40 -7.11 30.99
N VAL A 562 -24.40 -7.67 30.31
CA VAL A 562 -23.91 -9.02 30.63
C VAL A 562 -22.85 -8.95 31.72
N ALA A 563 -21.87 -8.06 31.58
CA ALA A 563 -20.68 -7.99 32.42
C ALA A 563 -20.80 -7.02 33.61
N LEU A 564 -21.61 -5.95 33.50
CA LEU A 564 -21.70 -4.86 34.49
C LEU A 564 -23.12 -4.70 35.09
N ARG A 565 -23.87 -5.81 35.22
CA ARG A 565 -25.29 -5.81 35.67
C ARG A 565 -25.62 -4.91 36.86
N ASN A 566 -24.72 -4.84 37.83
CA ASN A 566 -24.95 -4.10 39.07
C ASN A 566 -24.77 -2.59 38.92
N SER A 567 -24.24 -2.12 37.79
CA SER A 567 -23.94 -0.71 37.50
C SER A 567 -24.43 -0.26 36.13
N GLU A 568 -25.46 -0.91 35.57
CA GLU A 568 -25.95 -0.67 34.20
C GLU A 568 -26.29 0.81 33.96
N GLU A 569 -27.14 1.42 34.79
CA GLU A 569 -27.60 2.80 34.59
C GLU A 569 -26.45 3.81 34.61
N LEU A 570 -25.51 3.66 35.55
CA LEU A 570 -24.33 4.53 35.67
C LEU A 570 -23.38 4.34 34.47
N SER A 571 -23.18 3.10 34.03
CA SER A 571 -22.28 2.77 32.91
C SER A 571 -22.83 3.28 31.58
N LEU A 572 -24.15 3.18 31.38
CA LEU A 572 -24.81 3.74 30.19
C LEU A 572 -24.73 5.27 30.13
N GLN A 573 -24.84 5.96 31.26
CA GLN A 573 -24.67 7.42 31.30
C GLN A 573 -23.25 7.85 30.91
N LYS A 574 -22.22 7.12 31.39
CA LYS A 574 -20.82 7.37 31.02
C LYS A 574 -20.55 7.09 29.55
N LEU A 575 -21.03 5.98 29.03
CA LEU A 575 -20.94 5.66 27.60
C LEU A 575 -21.64 6.70 26.73
N ALA A 576 -22.75 7.27 27.18
CA ALA A 576 -23.43 8.34 26.45
C ALA A 576 -22.61 9.63 26.39
N THR A 577 -21.80 9.91 27.42
CA THR A 577 -20.87 11.04 27.41
C THR A 577 -19.71 10.80 26.44
N ILE A 578 -19.16 9.59 26.41
CA ILE A 578 -18.03 9.23 25.54
C ILE A 578 -18.44 9.20 24.06
N ASN A 579 -19.59 8.59 23.75
CA ASN A 579 -20.08 8.49 22.38
C ASN A 579 -20.77 9.78 21.87
N ASN A 580 -20.89 10.83 22.70
CA ASN A 580 -21.58 12.09 22.38
C ASN A 580 -23.01 11.93 21.81
N ASN A 581 -23.71 10.84 22.14
CA ASN A 581 -25.02 10.53 21.56
C ASN A 581 -25.94 9.76 22.51
N LEU A 582 -26.56 10.47 23.46
CA LEU A 582 -27.40 9.90 24.52
C LEU A 582 -28.73 9.31 24.01
N GLU A 583 -29.35 9.91 23.00
CA GLU A 583 -30.66 9.46 22.51
C GLU A 583 -30.56 8.14 21.75
N THR A 584 -29.58 8.01 20.85
CA THR A 584 -29.34 6.76 20.11
C THR A 584 -28.98 5.62 21.05
N LEU A 585 -28.17 5.88 22.09
CA LEU A 585 -27.76 4.85 23.05
C LEU A 585 -28.94 4.32 23.88
N LYS A 586 -29.90 5.19 24.23
CA LYS A 586 -31.16 4.78 24.90
C LYS A 586 -32.07 3.97 23.98
N GLN A 587 -32.17 4.35 22.71
CA GLN A 587 -32.95 3.60 21.72
C GLN A 587 -32.34 2.21 21.48
N VAL A 588 -31.02 2.14 21.31
CA VAL A 588 -30.27 0.88 21.19
C VAL A 588 -30.47 0.01 22.42
N ALA A 589 -30.45 0.57 23.63
CA ALA A 589 -30.73 -0.17 24.85
C ALA A 589 -32.15 -0.75 24.89
N ALA A 590 -33.16 0.02 24.49
CA ALA A 590 -34.54 -0.46 24.41
C ALA A 590 -34.70 -1.58 23.37
N ASP A 591 -34.09 -1.45 22.19
CA ASP A 591 -34.16 -2.46 21.14
C ASP A 591 -33.36 -3.73 21.48
N LEU A 592 -32.24 -3.59 22.21
CA LEU A 592 -31.44 -4.71 22.65
C LEU A 592 -32.19 -5.63 23.64
N GLU A 593 -33.23 -5.15 24.33
CA GLU A 593 -34.11 -6.02 25.14
C GLU A 593 -34.77 -7.13 24.30
N LYS A 594 -34.96 -6.89 23.00
CA LYS A 594 -35.59 -7.84 22.07
C LYS A 594 -34.59 -8.71 21.33
N THR A 595 -33.31 -8.32 21.26
CA THR A 595 -32.30 -8.95 20.39
C THR A 595 -31.15 -9.63 21.11
N LEU A 596 -30.83 -9.25 22.37
CA LEU A 596 -29.85 -9.98 23.18
C LEU A 596 -30.47 -11.29 23.68
N ARG A 597 -30.01 -12.42 23.13
CA ARG A 597 -30.52 -13.75 23.47
C ARG A 597 -29.50 -14.53 24.30
N LYS A 598 -29.91 -15.02 25.47
CA LYS A 598 -29.14 -16.07 26.18
C LYS A 598 -29.47 -17.43 25.57
N VAL A 599 -28.45 -18.21 25.23
CA VAL A 599 -28.63 -19.56 24.67
C VAL A 599 -28.83 -20.57 25.80
N GLU A 600 -29.86 -21.41 25.69
CA GLU A 600 -30.00 -22.62 26.50
C GLU A 600 -29.10 -23.69 25.91
N VAL A 601 -28.06 -24.10 26.64
CA VAL A 601 -27.06 -25.07 26.17
C VAL A 601 -27.67 -26.47 26.16
N PRO A 602 -27.88 -27.12 25.00
CA PRO A 602 -28.44 -28.47 24.93
C PRO A 602 -27.46 -29.51 25.46
N LYS A 603 -27.97 -30.58 26.09
CA LYS A 603 -27.14 -31.71 26.55
C LYS A 603 -26.45 -32.46 25.40
N GLU A 604 -27.04 -32.41 24.21
CA GLU A 604 -26.55 -33.03 22.97
C GLU A 604 -25.18 -32.49 22.53
N TRP A 605 -24.79 -31.28 22.98
CA TRP A 605 -23.48 -30.71 22.69
C TRP A 605 -22.32 -31.50 23.32
N ALA A 606 -22.59 -32.44 24.23
CA ALA A 606 -21.59 -33.36 24.80
C ALA A 606 -21.15 -34.48 23.85
N GLU A 607 -22.01 -34.88 22.89
CA GLU A 607 -21.81 -36.09 22.07
C GLU A 607 -21.17 -35.81 20.70
N VAL A 608 -20.79 -34.57 20.42
CA VAL A 608 -20.22 -34.18 19.13
C VAL A 608 -18.76 -34.65 19.03
N GLU A 609 -18.45 -35.49 18.04
CA GLU A 609 -17.08 -35.94 17.75
C GLU A 609 -16.20 -34.78 17.28
N ASP A 610 -15.05 -34.60 17.94
CA ASP A 610 -14.14 -33.49 17.67
C ASP A 610 -13.14 -33.87 16.56
N ALA A 611 -12.95 -32.98 15.59
CA ALA A 611 -11.84 -33.09 14.66
C ALA A 611 -10.55 -32.71 15.40
N ASN A 612 -9.55 -33.59 15.38
CA ASN A 612 -8.28 -33.60 16.17
C ASN A 612 -7.32 -32.40 16.01
N THR A 613 -7.79 -31.17 15.83
CA THR A 613 -6.94 -29.97 15.74
C THR A 613 -7.08 -29.10 16.99
N ALA A 614 -6.07 -29.12 17.86
CA ALA A 614 -5.97 -28.21 19.00
C ALA A 614 -5.81 -26.77 18.49
N LEU A 615 -6.85 -25.95 18.65
CA LEU A 615 -6.81 -24.54 18.29
C LEU A 615 -5.98 -23.74 19.30
N PRO A 616 -5.22 -22.71 18.86
CA PRO A 616 -4.50 -21.83 19.77
C PRO A 616 -5.47 -21.09 20.70
N THR A 617 -5.04 -20.92 21.96
CA THR A 617 -5.81 -20.20 23.01
C THR A 617 -5.56 -18.69 23.01
N ASN A 618 -4.60 -18.24 22.21
CA ASN A 618 -4.21 -16.83 22.07
C ASN A 618 -3.73 -16.53 20.65
N ILE A 619 -3.75 -15.24 20.27
CA ILE A 619 -3.20 -14.78 18.99
C ILE A 619 -1.69 -14.54 19.08
N SER A 620 -1.01 -14.54 17.94
CA SER A 620 0.42 -14.26 17.87
C SER A 620 0.69 -12.82 17.48
N PRO A 621 1.37 -12.02 18.34
CA PRO A 621 1.69 -10.66 18.00
C PRO A 621 2.69 -10.66 16.84
N ASN A 622 2.23 -10.37 15.63
CA ASN A 622 3.09 -10.22 14.45
C ASN A 622 3.04 -8.81 13.85
N SER A 623 2.19 -7.95 14.42
CA SER A 623 2.05 -6.55 14.06
C SER A 623 1.78 -5.72 15.32
N LEU A 624 2.12 -4.44 15.25
CA LEU A 624 1.81 -3.45 16.27
C LEU A 624 0.53 -2.67 15.95
N THR A 625 0.05 -2.76 14.71
CA THR A 625 -1.15 -2.10 14.20
C THR A 625 -2.09 -3.12 13.58
N SER A 626 -3.36 -2.74 13.42
CA SER A 626 -4.29 -3.51 12.61
C SER A 626 -3.79 -3.66 11.17
N PHE A 627 -4.16 -4.78 10.54
CA PHE A 627 -3.85 -5.06 9.15
C PHE A 627 -4.53 -4.04 8.26
N ASP A 628 -3.78 -3.28 7.49
CA ASP A 628 -4.39 -2.35 6.53
C ASP A 628 -4.93 -3.14 5.33
N LYS A 629 -6.26 -3.33 5.28
CA LYS A 629 -6.96 -3.93 4.14
C LYS A 629 -7.09 -2.97 2.97
N THR A 630 -6.77 -1.69 3.17
CA THR A 630 -6.57 -0.84 2.01
C THR A 630 -5.32 -1.38 1.32
N GLU A 631 -5.53 -2.08 0.22
CA GLU A 631 -4.57 -1.97 -0.87
C GLU A 631 -4.55 -0.48 -1.16
N GLU A 632 -3.62 0.25 -0.53
CA GLU A 632 -3.07 1.41 -1.19
C GLU A 632 -2.56 0.83 -2.49
N GLU A 633 -3.40 0.86 -3.54
CA GLU A 633 -2.93 0.79 -4.91
C GLU A 633 -1.72 1.71 -4.87
N PRO A 634 -0.49 1.18 -5.01
CA PRO A 634 0.69 2.01 -4.93
C PRO A 634 0.38 3.13 -5.90
N PRO A 635 0.36 4.41 -5.47
CA PRO A 635 -0.15 5.48 -6.31
C PRO A 635 0.49 5.26 -7.65
N SER A 636 -0.34 4.98 -8.67
CA SER A 636 0.04 4.40 -9.97
C SER A 636 0.82 5.39 -10.83
N LEU A 637 1.56 6.27 -10.16
CA LEU A 637 1.99 7.55 -10.62
C LEU A 637 3.34 7.80 -9.95
N LEU A 638 4.40 7.61 -10.73
CA LEU A 638 5.66 8.33 -10.56
C LEU A 638 5.38 9.83 -10.75
N ARG A 639 4.70 10.47 -9.77
CA ARG A 639 4.21 11.86 -9.84
C ARG A 639 5.30 12.92 -9.94
N THR A 640 6.57 12.54 -9.82
CA THR A 640 7.67 13.51 -9.79
C THR A 640 8.94 12.94 -10.41
N TRP A 641 9.75 13.83 -10.98
CA TRP A 641 11.04 13.49 -11.57
C TRP A 641 11.97 12.76 -10.58
N GLN A 642 11.86 13.01 -9.27
CA GLN A 642 12.66 12.33 -8.25
C GLN A 642 12.33 10.84 -8.17
N LYS A 643 11.06 10.43 -8.35
CA LYS A 643 10.68 9.02 -8.36
C LYS A 643 11.13 8.32 -9.65
N ALA A 644 11.00 8.99 -10.80
CA ALA A 644 11.57 8.49 -12.05
C ALA A 644 13.10 8.32 -11.95
N ALA A 645 13.79 9.28 -11.34
CA ALA A 645 15.22 9.19 -11.05
C ALA A 645 15.55 8.03 -10.10
N LYS A 646 14.74 7.78 -9.07
CA LYS A 646 14.88 6.60 -8.20
C LYS A 646 14.72 5.30 -8.98
N GLY A 647 13.75 5.18 -9.89
CA GLY A 647 13.60 4.00 -10.74
C GLY A 647 14.81 3.75 -11.64
N LEU A 648 15.46 4.83 -12.13
CA LEU A 648 16.69 4.73 -12.92
C LEU A 648 17.92 4.40 -12.08
N LEU A 649 17.99 4.90 -10.84
CA LEU A 649 19.10 4.68 -9.91
C LEU A 649 19.04 3.32 -9.21
N PHE A 650 17.85 2.78 -8.95
CA PHE A 650 17.60 1.55 -8.20
C PHE A 650 16.82 0.54 -9.05
N LYS A 651 17.39 0.14 -10.18
CA LYS A 651 16.71 -0.68 -11.20
C LYS A 651 16.17 -2.00 -10.65
N GLU A 652 16.89 -2.62 -9.73
CA GLU A 652 16.53 -3.91 -9.11
C GLU A 652 15.33 -3.78 -8.17
N ALA A 653 15.24 -2.68 -7.43
CA ALA A 653 14.15 -2.42 -6.48
C ALA A 653 12.83 -2.07 -7.17
N TYR A 654 12.92 -1.49 -8.38
CA TYR A 654 11.75 -1.08 -9.18
C TYR A 654 11.51 -1.99 -10.40
N ASN A 655 12.24 -3.10 -10.51
CA ASN A 655 12.21 -4.02 -11.65
C ASN A 655 12.33 -3.29 -13.01
N ALA A 656 13.09 -2.19 -13.05
CA ALA A 656 13.24 -1.32 -14.20
C ALA A 656 14.34 -1.86 -15.14
N SER A 657 14.03 -2.01 -16.42
CA SER A 657 15.00 -2.45 -17.43
C SER A 657 15.34 -1.32 -18.42
N SER A 658 16.59 -1.29 -18.89
CA SER A 658 17.00 -0.34 -19.93
C SER A 658 16.84 -1.00 -21.30
N ALA A 659 15.68 -0.80 -21.92
CA ALA A 659 15.39 -1.23 -23.28
C ALA A 659 14.80 -0.06 -24.08
N LEU A 660 15.15 0.03 -25.37
CA LEU A 660 14.61 1.06 -26.25
C LEU A 660 13.18 0.65 -26.69
N ARG A 661 12.15 1.28 -26.12
CA ARG A 661 10.72 1.04 -26.44
C ARG A 661 10.33 -0.45 -26.52
N PRO A 662 10.57 -1.24 -25.46
CA PRO A 662 10.22 -2.67 -25.45
C PRO A 662 8.70 -2.91 -25.53
N ASP A 663 7.91 -1.86 -25.29
CA ASP A 663 6.45 -1.83 -25.28
C ASP A 663 5.80 -1.80 -26.66
N LEU A 664 6.55 -1.42 -27.71
CA LEU A 664 5.98 -1.24 -29.04
C LEU A 664 5.92 -2.57 -29.82
N PRO A 665 4.73 -3.16 -30.04
CA PRO A 665 4.59 -4.34 -30.91
C PRO A 665 4.89 -4.01 -32.38
N VAL A 666 4.79 -2.74 -32.77
CA VAL A 666 5.02 -2.25 -34.13
C VAL A 666 6.26 -1.37 -34.15
N ARG A 667 7.24 -1.75 -34.96
CA ARG A 667 8.48 -0.98 -35.14
C ARG A 667 8.19 0.37 -35.80
N THR A 668 8.59 1.45 -35.14
CA THR A 668 8.50 2.82 -35.66
C THR A 668 9.82 3.25 -36.31
N TYR A 669 9.72 4.21 -37.22
CA TYR A 669 10.82 4.76 -37.99
C TYR A 669 10.67 6.27 -38.07
N THR A 670 11.78 6.99 -38.03
CA THR A 670 11.80 8.42 -38.33
C THR A 670 12.22 8.61 -39.78
N VAL A 671 11.35 9.25 -40.57
CA VAL A 671 11.57 9.60 -41.98
C VAL A 671 11.47 11.12 -42.14
N HIS A 672 11.95 11.68 -43.25
CA HIS A 672 11.94 13.12 -43.46
C HIS A 672 11.12 13.49 -44.68
N VAL A 673 10.36 14.59 -44.64
CA VAL A 673 9.60 15.06 -45.80
C VAL A 673 10.56 15.41 -46.93
N LYS A 674 10.41 14.74 -48.06
CA LYS A 674 11.17 14.99 -49.30
C LYS A 674 10.40 15.91 -50.24
N GLU A 675 9.10 15.71 -50.38
CA GLU A 675 8.21 16.53 -51.20
C GLU A 675 6.85 16.65 -50.51
N ASN A 676 6.24 17.84 -50.55
CA ASN A 676 4.84 18.04 -50.17
C ASN A 676 4.19 18.97 -51.20
N ARG A 677 3.39 18.40 -52.10
CA ARG A 677 2.87 19.09 -53.28
C ARG A 677 1.37 18.88 -53.41
N ARG A 678 0.63 19.99 -53.49
CA ARG A 678 -0.80 19.96 -53.79
C ARG A 678 -1.05 19.45 -55.22
N LEU A 679 -1.99 18.52 -55.38
CA LEU A 679 -2.43 17.93 -56.65
C LEU A 679 -3.67 18.63 -57.24
N THR A 680 -4.44 19.35 -56.43
CA THR A 680 -5.60 20.14 -56.87
C THR A 680 -5.24 21.62 -57.08
N PRO A 681 -5.97 22.36 -57.94
CA PRO A 681 -5.78 23.80 -58.06
C PRO A 681 -6.00 24.54 -56.74
N LEU A 682 -5.26 25.64 -56.50
CA LEU A 682 -5.42 26.48 -55.31
C LEU A 682 -6.83 27.08 -55.17
N THR A 683 -7.51 27.29 -56.30
CA THR A 683 -8.88 27.79 -56.38
C THR A 683 -9.94 26.75 -56.04
N TYR A 684 -9.56 25.48 -55.88
CA TYR A 684 -10.47 24.40 -55.51
C TYR A 684 -10.54 24.25 -53.99
N ASP A 685 -11.72 23.97 -53.46
CA ASP A 685 -11.99 23.87 -52.02
C ASP A 685 -11.31 22.64 -51.39
N ARG A 686 -11.24 21.52 -52.12
CA ARG A 686 -10.59 20.30 -51.63
C ARG A 686 -9.10 20.31 -51.91
N ASN A 687 -8.31 20.22 -50.84
CA ASN A 687 -6.86 20.05 -50.92
C ASN A 687 -6.50 18.55 -50.94
N ILE A 688 -6.24 18.01 -52.13
CA ILE A 688 -5.61 16.69 -52.31
C ILE A 688 -4.14 16.95 -52.60
N PHE A 689 -3.24 16.28 -51.90
CA PHE A 689 -1.80 16.48 -52.02
C PHE A 689 -1.03 15.17 -52.03
N HIS A 690 0.12 15.22 -52.71
CA HIS A 690 1.17 14.22 -52.70
C HIS A 690 2.16 14.58 -51.61
N ILE A 691 2.52 13.62 -50.76
CA ILE A 691 3.63 13.79 -49.82
C ILE A 691 4.57 12.59 -49.95
N GLU A 692 5.85 12.86 -50.11
CA GLU A 692 6.92 11.87 -50.20
C GLU A 692 7.86 12.04 -49.01
N PHE A 693 8.27 10.92 -48.42
CA PHE A 693 9.24 10.88 -47.34
C PHE A 693 10.52 10.19 -47.80
N ASP A 694 11.67 10.80 -47.52
CA ASP A 694 12.98 10.19 -47.62
C ASP A 694 13.19 9.23 -46.44
N LEU A 695 13.53 7.98 -46.77
CA LEU A 695 13.78 6.92 -45.81
C LEU A 695 15.19 7.03 -45.20
N GLY A 696 16.14 7.70 -45.87
CA GLY A 696 17.52 7.86 -45.38
C GLY A 696 18.12 6.55 -44.82
N ALA A 697 18.64 6.62 -43.58
CA ALA A 697 19.18 5.47 -42.85
C ALA A 697 18.16 4.75 -41.95
N SER A 698 16.86 5.04 -42.07
CA SER A 698 15.82 4.48 -41.19
C SER A 698 15.71 2.96 -41.26
N GLY A 699 16.09 2.35 -42.40
CA GLY A 699 15.93 0.93 -42.64
C GLY A 699 14.49 0.48 -42.85
N LEU A 700 13.53 1.41 -43.02
CA LEU A 700 12.12 1.09 -43.27
C LEU A 700 11.99 0.29 -44.56
N LYS A 701 11.36 -0.89 -44.45
CA LYS A 701 10.96 -1.72 -45.58
C LYS A 701 9.45 -1.87 -45.58
N TYR A 702 8.85 -1.82 -46.76
CA TYR A 702 7.43 -2.01 -46.95
C TYR A 702 7.16 -2.77 -48.24
N ASP A 703 6.14 -3.61 -48.20
CA ASP A 703 5.68 -4.37 -49.35
C ASP A 703 4.57 -3.65 -50.09
N ILE A 704 4.29 -4.12 -51.30
CA ILE A 704 3.26 -3.51 -52.15
C ILE A 704 1.88 -3.58 -51.49
N GLY A 705 1.16 -2.46 -51.55
CA GLY A 705 -0.19 -2.27 -51.02
C GLY A 705 -0.31 -2.22 -49.49
N GLU A 706 0.81 -2.14 -48.77
CA GLU A 706 0.78 -1.85 -47.33
C GLU A 706 0.40 -0.40 -47.03
N ALA A 707 0.06 -0.15 -45.77
CA ALA A 707 -0.28 1.19 -45.28
C ALA A 707 0.84 1.75 -44.41
N LEU A 708 1.08 3.05 -44.54
CA LEU A 708 1.96 3.82 -43.67
C LEU A 708 1.13 4.41 -42.53
N GLY A 709 1.40 3.97 -41.31
CA GLY A 709 0.87 4.56 -40.09
C GLY A 709 1.62 5.84 -39.75
N ILE A 710 0.94 6.98 -39.80
CA ILE A 710 1.45 8.29 -39.42
C ILE A 710 1.13 8.55 -37.94
N HIS A 711 2.18 8.78 -37.14
CA HIS A 711 2.04 9.20 -35.75
C HIS A 711 1.95 10.72 -35.70
N ALA A 712 0.78 11.25 -36.06
CA ALA A 712 0.53 12.69 -36.05
C ALA A 712 0.58 13.26 -34.63
N GLU A 713 0.91 14.55 -34.55
CA GLU A 713 0.97 15.34 -33.32
C GLU A 713 -0.20 16.33 -33.27
N ASN A 714 -0.59 16.72 -32.06
CA ASN A 714 -1.51 17.84 -31.86
C ASN A 714 -0.88 19.16 -32.32
N ASP A 715 -1.72 20.14 -32.63
CA ASP A 715 -1.25 21.46 -33.01
C ASP A 715 -0.59 22.17 -31.82
N HIS A 716 0.61 22.73 -32.03
CA HIS A 716 1.39 23.36 -30.98
C HIS A 716 0.62 24.49 -30.29
N ASP A 717 -0.01 25.38 -31.07
CA ASP A 717 -0.67 26.56 -30.54
C ASP A 717 -1.89 26.13 -29.70
N GLN A 718 -2.66 25.14 -30.18
CA GLN A 718 -3.79 24.59 -29.42
C GLN A 718 -3.38 23.94 -28.09
N VAL A 719 -2.26 23.19 -28.08
CA VAL A 719 -1.74 22.58 -26.85
C VAL A 719 -1.33 23.65 -25.85
N MET A 720 -0.62 24.69 -26.30
CA MET A 720 -0.18 25.78 -25.42
C MET A 720 -1.36 26.59 -24.86
N GLU A 721 -2.37 26.87 -25.69
CA GLU A 721 -3.62 27.51 -25.24
C GLU A 721 -4.34 26.67 -24.18
N PHE A 722 -4.42 25.34 -24.37
CA PHE A 722 -5.02 24.45 -23.38
C PHE A 722 -4.23 24.40 -22.08
N ILE A 723 -2.89 24.27 -22.15
CA ILE A 723 -2.01 24.27 -20.95
C ILE A 723 -2.21 25.56 -20.15
N GLN A 724 -2.24 26.70 -20.82
CA GLN A 724 -2.44 27.99 -20.19
C GLN A 724 -3.82 28.10 -19.52
N TRP A 725 -4.88 27.71 -20.24
CA TRP A 725 -6.25 27.75 -19.71
C TRP A 725 -6.44 26.81 -18.52
N TYR A 726 -5.89 25.60 -18.59
CA TYR A 726 -6.05 24.57 -17.55
C TYR A 726 -5.19 24.86 -16.29
N GLY A 727 -4.23 25.78 -16.38
CA GLY A 727 -3.33 26.14 -15.28
C GLY A 727 -2.19 25.13 -15.06
N LEU A 728 -1.72 24.49 -16.13
CA LEU A 728 -0.66 23.47 -16.07
C LEU A 728 0.72 24.07 -16.34
N ASN A 729 1.77 23.43 -15.82
CA ASN A 729 3.15 23.73 -16.19
C ASN A 729 3.63 22.75 -17.27
N ALA A 730 4.02 23.27 -18.44
CA ALA A 730 4.44 22.49 -19.59
C ALA A 730 5.62 21.54 -19.31
N GLU A 731 6.52 21.93 -18.39
CA GLU A 731 7.77 21.22 -18.07
C GLU A 731 7.62 20.15 -16.98
N ASP A 732 6.45 20.08 -16.32
CA ASP A 732 6.24 19.09 -15.27
C ASP A 732 6.27 17.68 -15.86
N VAL A 733 7.02 16.78 -15.21
CA VAL A 733 7.14 15.39 -15.63
C VAL A 733 5.98 14.58 -15.07
N VAL A 734 5.27 13.92 -15.97
CA VAL A 734 4.07 13.13 -15.73
C VAL A 734 4.20 11.75 -16.34
N GLU A 735 3.49 10.81 -15.76
CA GLU A 735 3.39 9.44 -16.24
C GLU A 735 2.08 9.27 -17.02
N VAL A 736 2.18 8.66 -18.20
CA VAL A 736 1.06 8.47 -19.14
C VAL A 736 1.12 7.07 -19.73
N ALA A 737 -0.03 6.42 -19.93
CA ALA A 737 -0.06 5.09 -20.54
C ALA A 737 0.54 5.11 -21.97
N SER A 738 1.21 4.03 -22.36
CA SER A 738 1.70 3.86 -23.73
C SER A 738 0.53 3.76 -24.71
N ARG A 739 0.76 4.20 -25.95
CA ARG A 739 -0.26 4.26 -27.01
C ARG A 739 -0.71 2.87 -27.47
N ASP A 740 0.18 1.88 -27.37
CA ASP A 740 -0.04 0.53 -27.89
C ASP A 740 -0.26 -0.52 -26.77
N ASP A 741 0.17 -0.25 -25.53
CA ASP A 741 -0.08 -1.10 -24.35
C ASP A 741 -0.47 -0.26 -23.13
N SER A 742 -1.70 -0.44 -22.66
CA SER A 742 -2.23 0.28 -21.49
C SER A 742 -1.59 -0.13 -20.16
N ASN A 743 -0.87 -1.26 -20.13
CA ASN A 743 -0.16 -1.73 -18.93
C ASN A 743 1.26 -1.16 -18.82
N VAL A 744 1.75 -0.50 -19.87
CA VAL A 744 3.06 0.17 -19.86
C VAL A 744 2.85 1.66 -19.71
N PHE A 745 3.63 2.28 -18.82
CA PHE A 745 3.60 3.71 -18.58
C PHE A 745 4.90 4.37 -19.04
N GLU A 746 4.78 5.56 -19.64
CA GLU A 746 5.87 6.40 -20.12
C GLU A 746 5.94 7.69 -19.29
N ASN A 747 7.16 8.11 -18.95
CA ASN A 747 7.41 9.41 -18.32
C ASN A 747 7.66 10.47 -19.41
N ARG A 748 6.88 11.55 -19.41
CA ARG A 748 6.92 12.66 -20.38
C ARG A 748 6.68 13.99 -19.69
N THR A 749 7.05 15.10 -20.32
CA THR A 749 6.54 16.39 -19.83
C THR A 749 5.05 16.54 -20.17
N ILE A 750 4.30 17.38 -19.43
CA ILE A 750 2.90 17.67 -19.75
C ILE A 750 2.75 18.12 -21.21
N TYR A 751 3.65 18.98 -21.69
CA TYR A 751 3.67 19.40 -23.09
C TYR A 751 3.83 18.22 -24.05
N GLN A 752 4.81 17.34 -23.82
CA GLN A 752 5.02 16.16 -24.65
C GLN A 752 3.83 15.19 -24.60
N ALA A 753 3.21 15.02 -23.43
CA ALA A 753 2.05 14.16 -23.24
C ALA A 753 0.85 14.68 -24.05
N LEU A 754 0.52 15.97 -23.94
CA LEU A 754 -0.57 16.58 -24.71
C LEU A 754 -0.26 16.67 -26.21
N LEU A 755 1.01 16.83 -26.59
CA LEU A 755 1.40 16.95 -28.00
C LEU A 755 1.41 15.60 -28.73
N GLN A 756 1.84 14.52 -28.06
CA GLN A 756 2.20 13.25 -28.72
C GLN A 756 1.49 12.01 -28.17
N ASN A 757 0.86 12.08 -26.98
CA ASN A 757 0.25 10.91 -26.35
C ASN A 757 -1.26 11.03 -26.10
N VAL A 758 -1.76 12.10 -25.48
CA VAL A 758 -3.16 12.22 -25.03
C VAL A 758 -4.03 12.83 -26.15
N ASP A 759 -5.15 12.19 -26.49
CA ASP A 759 -6.07 12.64 -27.56
C ASP A 759 -7.05 13.74 -27.09
N ILE A 760 -6.51 14.82 -26.53
CA ILE A 760 -7.30 15.89 -25.90
C ILE A 760 -8.20 16.66 -26.89
N PHE A 761 -7.84 16.71 -28.17
CA PHE A 761 -8.64 17.31 -29.24
C PHE A 761 -9.42 16.27 -30.05
N GLY A 762 -9.47 15.02 -29.56
CA GLY A 762 -10.27 13.94 -30.11
C GLY A 762 -11.74 13.99 -29.70
N ARG A 763 -12.52 13.03 -30.20
CA ARG A 763 -13.96 12.92 -29.93
C ARG A 763 -14.22 12.14 -28.62
N PRO A 764 -14.88 12.72 -27.61
CA PRO A 764 -15.12 12.05 -26.33
C PRO A 764 -16.18 10.93 -26.44
N PRO A 765 -15.91 9.72 -25.91
CA PRO A 765 -16.92 8.67 -25.79
C PRO A 765 -17.85 8.94 -24.61
N LYS A 766 -19.00 8.26 -24.55
CA LYS A 766 -19.95 8.42 -23.42
C LYS A 766 -19.32 8.22 -22.04
N LYS A 767 -18.44 7.22 -21.91
CA LYS A 767 -17.73 6.91 -20.65
C LYS A 767 -16.91 8.09 -20.12
N PHE A 768 -16.45 8.98 -20.99
CA PHE A 768 -15.72 10.18 -20.56
C PHE A 768 -16.62 11.16 -19.81
N TYR A 769 -17.86 11.36 -20.27
CA TYR A 769 -18.83 12.24 -19.59
C TYR A 769 -19.21 11.72 -18.20
N GLU A 770 -19.36 10.41 -18.06
CA GLU A 770 -19.61 9.73 -16.78
C GLU A 770 -18.42 9.90 -15.83
N ALA A 771 -17.21 9.61 -16.28
CA ALA A 771 -16.00 9.75 -15.48
C ALA A 771 -15.71 11.21 -15.09
N LEU A 772 -15.98 12.17 -15.99
CA LEU A 772 -15.77 13.58 -15.72
C LEU A 772 -16.72 14.12 -14.63
N ALA A 773 -17.94 13.56 -14.52
CA ALA A 773 -18.93 13.99 -13.54
C ALA A 773 -18.48 13.77 -12.08
N GLU A 774 -17.55 12.84 -11.83
CA GLU A 774 -16.99 12.61 -10.49
C GLU A 774 -16.14 13.78 -9.98
N PHE A 775 -15.62 14.60 -10.90
CA PHE A 775 -14.76 15.73 -10.60
C PHE A 775 -15.49 17.08 -10.56
N ALA A 776 -16.81 17.07 -10.76
CA ALA A 776 -17.64 18.28 -10.81
C ALA A 776 -18.04 18.73 -9.40
N ASP A 777 -17.61 19.93 -9.01
CA ASP A 777 -18.01 20.57 -7.75
C ASP A 777 -19.42 21.21 -7.82
N ASP A 778 -19.91 21.56 -9.02
CA ASP A 778 -21.27 22.08 -9.22
C ASP A 778 -22.27 20.95 -9.51
N GLU A 779 -23.30 20.84 -8.67
CA GLU A 779 -24.31 19.78 -8.77
C GLU A 779 -25.15 19.83 -10.07
N ASN A 780 -25.33 21.02 -10.69
CA ASN A 780 -26.04 21.11 -11.96
C ASN A 780 -25.17 20.63 -13.12
N GLU A 781 -23.89 21.00 -13.15
CA GLU A 781 -22.92 20.51 -14.12
C GLU A 781 -22.77 18.98 -14.02
N LYS A 782 -22.63 18.45 -12.80
CA LYS A 782 -22.60 17.02 -12.52
C LYS A 782 -23.82 16.29 -13.07
N LYS A 783 -25.03 16.80 -12.78
CA LYS A 783 -26.28 16.22 -13.29
C LYS A 783 -26.35 16.28 -14.81
N ASN A 784 -25.89 17.36 -15.43
CA ASN A 784 -25.90 17.51 -16.89
C ASN A 784 -24.93 16.51 -17.56
N LEU A 785 -23.71 16.37 -17.02
CA LEU A 785 -22.74 15.36 -17.47
C LEU A 785 -23.30 13.94 -17.39
N LEU A 786 -23.93 13.58 -16.26
CA LEU A 786 -24.59 12.28 -16.10
C LEU A 786 -25.78 12.08 -17.05
N THR A 787 -26.55 13.14 -17.33
CA THR A 787 -27.68 13.10 -18.29
C THR A 787 -27.18 12.84 -19.70
N LEU A 788 -26.08 13.49 -20.11
CA LEU A 788 -25.42 13.28 -21.40
C LEU A 788 -24.84 11.87 -21.55
N ALA A 789 -24.31 11.29 -20.46
CA ALA A 789 -23.85 9.91 -20.42
C ALA A 789 -25.02 8.90 -20.46
N GLY A 790 -26.15 9.25 -19.88
CA GLY A 790 -27.34 8.40 -19.74
C GLY A 790 -28.18 8.21 -21.01
N PRO A 791 -29.25 7.40 -20.93
CA PRO A 791 -30.15 7.14 -22.06
C PRO A 791 -30.90 8.39 -22.53
N GLU A 792 -31.26 9.28 -21.58
CA GLU A 792 -32.04 10.49 -21.83
C GLU A 792 -31.28 11.49 -22.72
N GLY A 793 -29.95 11.58 -22.58
CA GLY A 793 -29.08 12.42 -23.39
C GLY A 793 -28.64 11.83 -24.73
N TYR A 794 -29.09 10.63 -25.13
CA TYR A 794 -28.58 9.92 -26.31
C TYR A 794 -28.58 10.74 -27.60
N LYS A 795 -29.69 11.43 -27.88
CA LYS A 795 -29.84 12.26 -29.09
C LYS A 795 -28.90 13.46 -29.09
N GLU A 796 -28.75 14.08 -27.91
CA GLU A 796 -27.86 15.24 -27.75
C GLU A 796 -26.40 14.82 -27.83
N PHE A 797 -26.03 13.69 -27.22
CA PHE A 797 -24.72 13.08 -27.39
C PHE A 797 -24.42 12.78 -28.88
N GLN A 798 -25.35 12.16 -29.62
CA GLN A 798 -25.16 11.92 -31.06
C GLN A 798 -24.96 13.22 -31.85
N ARG A 799 -25.78 14.24 -31.58
CA ARG A 799 -25.64 15.57 -32.21
C ARG A 799 -24.25 16.16 -31.93
N ARG A 800 -23.83 16.18 -30.66
CA ARG A 800 -22.52 16.70 -30.24
C ARG A 800 -21.36 15.97 -30.90
N ALA A 801 -21.52 14.67 -31.08
CA ALA A 801 -20.45 13.78 -31.51
C ALA A 801 -20.34 13.69 -33.05
N GLU A 802 -21.45 13.77 -33.80
CA GLU A 802 -21.48 13.62 -35.26
C GLU A 802 -21.69 14.94 -36.03
N VAL A 803 -22.40 15.91 -35.44
CA VAL A 803 -22.71 17.20 -36.08
C VAL A 803 -21.80 18.29 -35.54
N ASP A 804 -21.77 18.46 -34.22
CA ASP A 804 -21.02 19.57 -33.61
C ASP A 804 -19.52 19.26 -33.52
N THR A 805 -19.13 17.98 -33.56
CA THR A 805 -17.74 17.51 -33.44
C THR A 805 -17.02 18.08 -32.21
N VAL A 806 -17.70 18.01 -31.06
CA VAL A 806 -17.17 18.46 -29.76
C VAL A 806 -15.96 17.59 -29.37
N THR A 807 -14.91 18.22 -28.86
CA THR A 807 -13.68 17.55 -28.39
C THR A 807 -13.64 17.39 -26.87
N PHE A 808 -12.72 16.59 -26.33
CA PHE A 808 -12.52 16.52 -24.87
C PHE A 808 -12.21 17.91 -24.28
N ALA A 809 -11.33 18.68 -24.93
CA ALA A 809 -11.03 20.06 -24.54
C ALA A 809 -12.28 20.96 -24.54
N ASP A 810 -13.16 20.84 -25.54
CA ASP A 810 -14.41 21.63 -25.57
C ASP A 810 -15.35 21.26 -24.42
N VAL A 811 -15.42 19.99 -24.01
CA VAL A 811 -16.23 19.56 -22.86
C VAL A 811 -15.66 20.11 -21.56
N LEU A 812 -14.35 20.02 -21.36
CA LEU A 812 -13.69 20.60 -20.17
C LEU A 812 -13.92 22.11 -20.09
N LEU A 813 -13.89 22.80 -21.23
CA LEU A 813 -14.21 24.24 -21.33
C LEU A 813 -15.69 24.56 -21.03
N GLU A 814 -16.61 23.64 -21.34
CA GLU A 814 -18.06 23.80 -21.11
C GLU A 814 -18.45 23.54 -19.65
N PHE A 815 -17.73 22.65 -18.95
CA PHE A 815 -17.98 22.25 -17.56
C PHE A 815 -16.80 22.59 -16.64
N PRO A 816 -16.58 23.89 -16.34
CA PRO A 816 -15.40 24.34 -15.59
C PRO A 816 -15.36 23.87 -14.13
N SER A 817 -16.48 23.45 -13.53
CA SER A 817 -16.46 22.87 -12.18
C SER A 817 -15.91 21.45 -12.17
N ALA A 818 -15.90 20.76 -13.32
CA ALA A 818 -15.33 19.44 -13.49
C ALA A 818 -13.85 19.54 -13.86
N HIS A 819 -12.99 19.76 -12.86
CA HIS A 819 -11.59 20.15 -13.05
C HIS A 819 -10.58 19.10 -12.51
N PRO A 820 -10.47 17.91 -13.15
CA PRO A 820 -9.56 16.84 -12.71
C PRO A 820 -8.08 17.24 -12.72
N SER A 821 -7.24 16.50 -11.98
CA SER A 821 -5.78 16.64 -12.13
C SER A 821 -5.31 16.17 -13.51
N PHE A 822 -4.12 16.59 -13.98
CA PHE A 822 -3.61 16.13 -15.28
C PHE A 822 -3.50 14.60 -15.38
N HIS A 823 -3.15 13.92 -14.28
CA HIS A 823 -3.08 12.47 -14.26
C HIS A 823 -4.46 11.83 -14.42
N ASP A 824 -5.49 12.43 -13.85
CA ASP A 824 -6.86 11.97 -14.04
C ASP A 824 -7.31 12.22 -15.49
N ILE A 825 -6.95 13.35 -16.10
CA ILE A 825 -7.16 13.59 -17.55
C ILE A 825 -6.52 12.49 -18.38
N ALA A 826 -5.24 12.19 -18.14
CA ALA A 826 -4.50 11.17 -18.87
C ALA A 826 -5.09 9.76 -18.70
N ARG A 827 -5.86 9.51 -17.63
CA ARG A 827 -6.57 8.26 -17.37
C ARG A 827 -7.93 8.20 -18.08
N ILE A 828 -8.69 9.29 -18.09
CA ILE A 828 -10.05 9.32 -18.64
C ILE A 828 -10.09 9.68 -20.14
N VAL A 829 -9.02 10.29 -20.67
CA VAL A 829 -8.84 10.58 -22.10
C VAL A 829 -7.97 9.50 -22.74
N SER A 830 -8.43 8.93 -23.85
CA SER A 830 -7.69 7.86 -24.53
C SER A 830 -6.39 8.36 -25.19
N PRO A 831 -5.36 7.50 -25.31
CA PRO A 831 -4.18 7.83 -26.10
C PRO A 831 -4.48 8.03 -27.59
N MET A 832 -3.72 8.90 -28.24
CA MET A 832 -3.80 9.18 -29.66
C MET A 832 -3.44 7.96 -30.49
N LYS A 833 -4.27 7.65 -31.48
CA LYS A 833 -4.02 6.56 -32.41
C LYS A 833 -3.24 7.04 -33.63
N ARG A 834 -2.37 6.19 -34.18
CA ARG A 834 -1.73 6.46 -35.48
C ARG A 834 -2.78 6.41 -36.59
N ARG A 835 -2.61 7.24 -37.63
CA ARG A 835 -3.50 7.22 -38.80
C ARG A 835 -2.85 6.47 -39.95
N GLU A 836 -3.53 5.45 -40.45
CA GLU A 836 -3.03 4.62 -41.55
C GLU A 836 -3.44 5.23 -42.89
N TYR A 837 -2.49 5.31 -43.81
CA TYR A 837 -2.69 5.75 -45.19
C TYR A 837 -2.10 4.72 -46.15
N SER A 838 -2.85 4.30 -47.16
CA SER A 838 -2.35 3.37 -48.18
C SER A 838 -1.16 3.99 -48.93
N ILE A 839 -0.09 3.21 -49.10
CA ILE A 839 1.15 3.69 -49.72
C ILE A 839 0.97 3.88 -51.24
N ALA A 840 1.41 5.01 -51.76
CA ALA A 840 1.28 5.43 -53.16
C ALA A 840 2.51 5.19 -54.04
N SER A 841 3.55 4.53 -53.52
CA SER A 841 4.80 4.22 -54.24
C SER A 841 5.20 2.76 -54.10
N CYS A 842 5.88 2.20 -55.10
CA CYS A 842 6.49 0.88 -55.01
C CYS A 842 7.95 0.98 -54.54
N GLN A 843 8.31 0.38 -53.39
CA GLN A 843 9.69 0.48 -52.86
C GLN A 843 10.73 -0.12 -53.82
N ALA A 844 10.36 -1.13 -54.62
CA ALA A 844 11.26 -1.69 -55.63
C ALA A 844 11.64 -0.68 -56.73
N VAL A 845 10.77 0.32 -56.97
CA VAL A 845 10.99 1.40 -57.94
C VAL A 845 11.62 2.63 -57.29
N THR A 846 11.24 2.94 -56.05
CA THR A 846 11.78 4.05 -55.25
C THR A 846 12.36 3.52 -53.92
N PRO A 847 13.57 2.92 -53.91
CA PRO A 847 14.09 2.22 -52.73
C PRO A 847 14.32 3.08 -51.50
N THR A 848 14.51 4.38 -51.70
CA THR A 848 14.87 5.34 -50.66
C THR A 848 13.71 6.26 -50.28
N SER A 849 12.50 6.05 -50.81
CA SER A 849 11.36 6.90 -50.48
C SER A 849 10.03 6.18 -50.43
N VAL A 850 9.10 6.77 -49.67
CA VAL A 850 7.71 6.32 -49.56
C VAL A 850 6.77 7.50 -49.78
N ALA A 851 5.76 7.33 -50.63
CA ALA A 851 4.81 8.39 -50.96
C ALA A 851 3.40 8.06 -50.50
N LEU A 852 2.64 9.09 -50.16
CA LEU A 852 1.21 9.04 -49.85
C LEU A 852 0.43 10.01 -50.74
N MET A 853 -0.86 9.74 -50.90
CA MET A 853 -1.82 10.66 -51.49
C MET A 853 -2.94 10.90 -50.48
N VAL A 854 -3.06 12.13 -50.02
CA VAL A 854 -3.91 12.49 -48.87
C VAL A 854 -4.84 13.63 -49.25
N VAL A 855 -6.04 13.64 -48.67
CA VAL A 855 -6.97 14.77 -48.76
C VAL A 855 -7.11 15.41 -47.39
N VAL A 856 -7.02 16.73 -47.32
CA VAL A 856 -7.31 17.46 -46.09
C VAL A 856 -8.79 17.34 -45.76
N VAL A 857 -9.08 16.90 -44.54
CA VAL A 857 -10.45 16.91 -44.00
C VAL A 857 -10.63 18.20 -43.23
N ASN A 858 -11.58 19.04 -43.65
CA ASN A 858 -11.94 20.28 -42.99
C ASN A 858 -13.45 20.50 -43.03
N TRP A 859 -13.98 21.16 -42.00
CA TRP A 859 -15.39 21.54 -41.89
C TRP A 859 -15.52 22.78 -41.00
N VAL A 860 -16.68 23.42 -41.05
CA VAL A 860 -17.03 24.52 -40.14
C VAL A 860 -18.00 23.95 -39.11
N ASP A 861 -17.68 24.10 -37.82
CA ASP A 861 -18.58 23.65 -36.76
C ASP A 861 -19.80 24.59 -36.61
N PRO A 862 -20.85 24.19 -35.86
CA PRO A 862 -22.03 25.05 -35.64
C PRO A 862 -21.74 26.38 -34.94
N LYS A 863 -20.57 26.54 -34.32
CA LYS A 863 -20.09 27.79 -33.70
C LYS A 863 -19.32 28.67 -34.69
N GLY A 864 -19.19 28.25 -35.95
CA GLY A 864 -18.48 28.98 -37.01
C GLY A 864 -16.95 28.82 -36.98
N ARG A 865 -16.42 27.85 -36.22
CA ARG A 865 -14.97 27.60 -36.15
C ARG A 865 -14.53 26.67 -37.27
N ASP A 866 -13.37 26.97 -37.87
CA ASP A 866 -12.71 26.06 -38.81
C ASP A 866 -12.12 24.87 -38.05
N ARG A 867 -12.52 23.66 -38.44
CA ARG A 867 -12.08 22.40 -37.85
C ARG A 867 -11.40 21.55 -38.90
N PHE A 868 -10.45 20.74 -38.46
CA PHE A 868 -9.65 19.90 -39.34
C PHE A 868 -9.47 18.50 -38.76
N GLY A 869 -9.31 17.52 -39.64
CA GLY A 869 -8.85 16.19 -39.25
C GLY A 869 -7.37 16.26 -38.87
N GLN A 870 -7.06 15.97 -37.61
CA GLN A 870 -5.72 16.07 -36.98
C GLN A 870 -4.59 15.61 -37.90
N ALA A 871 -4.56 14.33 -38.28
CA ALA A 871 -3.47 13.78 -39.11
C ALA A 871 -3.35 14.44 -40.49
N THR A 872 -4.47 14.79 -41.12
CA THR A 872 -4.45 15.43 -42.45
C THR A 872 -3.97 16.88 -42.39
N LYS A 873 -4.34 17.60 -41.31
CA LYS A 873 -3.86 18.97 -41.06
C LYS A 873 -2.37 18.96 -40.75
N TYR A 874 -1.94 18.08 -39.86
CA TYR A 874 -0.54 17.83 -39.53
C TYR A 874 0.29 17.62 -40.80
N LEU A 875 -0.06 16.61 -41.61
CA LEU A 875 0.66 16.31 -42.86
C LEU A 875 0.66 17.46 -43.86
N SER A 876 -0.47 18.17 -44.01
CA SER A 876 -0.57 19.28 -44.97
C SER A 876 0.32 20.47 -44.61
N GLY A 877 0.64 20.65 -43.32
CA GLY A 877 1.48 21.74 -42.82
C GLY A 877 2.98 21.43 -42.83
N LEU A 878 3.38 20.19 -43.08
CA LEU A 878 4.78 19.80 -43.03
C LEU A 878 5.60 20.41 -44.16
N LYS A 879 6.76 20.96 -43.82
CA LYS A 879 7.76 21.49 -44.75
C LYS A 879 8.76 20.41 -45.13
N VAL A 880 9.39 20.55 -46.29
CA VAL A 880 10.52 19.70 -46.71
C VAL A 880 11.61 19.72 -45.64
N GLY A 881 12.13 18.54 -45.31
CA GLY A 881 13.10 18.31 -44.23
C GLY A 881 12.49 18.05 -42.86
N ALA A 882 11.17 18.21 -42.66
CA ALA A 882 10.55 17.93 -41.37
C ALA A 882 10.60 16.43 -41.03
N PRO A 883 10.96 16.04 -39.80
CA PRO A 883 10.94 14.65 -39.37
C PRO A 883 9.51 14.20 -39.07
N VAL A 884 9.20 12.94 -39.41
CA VAL A 884 7.90 12.31 -39.14
C VAL A 884 8.12 10.90 -38.63
N THR A 885 7.41 10.56 -37.56
CA THR A 885 7.39 9.19 -37.03
C THR A 885 6.34 8.37 -37.76
N VAL A 886 6.77 7.26 -38.33
CA VAL A 886 5.92 6.37 -39.14
C VAL A 886 6.08 4.91 -38.72
N SER A 887 5.08 4.10 -39.04
CA SER A 887 5.08 2.65 -38.87
C SER A 887 4.52 1.98 -40.13
N VAL A 888 4.87 0.73 -40.40
CA VAL A 888 4.28 -0.03 -41.52
C VAL A 888 3.24 -1.01 -41.00
N LYS A 889 2.07 -1.04 -41.64
CA LYS A 889 1.02 -2.01 -41.35
C LYS A 889 0.80 -2.94 -42.55
N PRO A 890 0.82 -4.26 -42.33
CA PRO A 890 0.42 -5.22 -43.36
C PRO A 890 -1.02 -4.99 -43.84
N SER A 891 -1.24 -5.09 -45.15
CA SER A 891 -2.58 -5.03 -45.76
C SER A 891 -2.86 -6.32 -46.54
N VAL A 892 -4.16 -6.59 -46.72
CA VAL A 892 -4.68 -7.62 -47.63
C VAL A 892 -4.61 -7.20 -49.11
N MET A 893 -4.32 -5.92 -49.38
CA MET A 893 -4.19 -5.37 -50.74
C MET A 893 -2.84 -5.77 -51.36
N LYS A 894 -2.63 -7.06 -51.64
CA LYS A 894 -1.41 -7.59 -52.27
C LYS A 894 -1.65 -7.90 -53.74
N LEU A 895 -0.60 -7.79 -54.57
CA LEU A 895 -0.64 -8.24 -55.96
C LEU A 895 -0.87 -9.75 -56.05
N PRO A 896 -1.50 -10.25 -57.14
CA PRO A 896 -1.63 -11.70 -57.34
C PRO A 896 -0.27 -12.39 -57.45
N PRO A 897 -0.16 -13.69 -57.12
CA PRO A 897 1.13 -14.40 -57.10
C PRO A 897 1.87 -14.45 -58.44
N LYS A 898 1.14 -14.42 -59.56
CA LYS A 898 1.70 -14.51 -60.90
C LYS A 898 1.71 -13.16 -61.59
N SER A 899 2.82 -12.85 -62.25
CA SER A 899 2.94 -11.58 -62.99
C SER A 899 1.92 -11.49 -64.13
N THR A 900 1.56 -12.64 -64.72
CA THR A 900 0.62 -12.77 -65.84
C THR A 900 -0.85 -12.73 -65.45
N GLN A 901 -1.18 -12.79 -64.15
CA GLN A 901 -2.57 -12.77 -63.68
C GLN A 901 -3.11 -11.33 -63.72
N PRO A 902 -4.27 -11.07 -64.37
CA PRO A 902 -4.82 -9.72 -64.48
C PRO A 902 -5.21 -9.10 -63.15
N ILE A 903 -5.17 -7.77 -63.11
CA ILE A 903 -5.63 -6.97 -61.97
C ILE A 903 -6.68 -5.95 -62.43
N ILE A 904 -7.77 -5.85 -61.67
CA ILE A 904 -8.85 -4.90 -61.87
C ILE A 904 -8.91 -4.01 -60.64
N MET A 905 -8.70 -2.72 -60.82
CA MET A 905 -8.55 -1.74 -59.75
C MET A 905 -9.61 -0.66 -59.88
N ALA A 906 -10.40 -0.45 -58.84
CA ALA A 906 -11.41 0.60 -58.76
C ALA A 906 -11.04 1.58 -57.64
N GLY A 907 -10.57 2.78 -58.00
CA GLY A 907 -10.09 3.79 -57.05
C GLY A 907 -10.91 5.08 -57.08
N LEU A 908 -11.36 5.56 -55.93
CA LEU A 908 -12.08 6.83 -55.84
C LEU A 908 -11.23 7.89 -55.11
N GLY A 909 -10.92 9.01 -55.78
CA GLY A 909 -10.11 10.09 -55.22
C GLY A 909 -8.75 9.61 -54.70
N THR A 910 -8.50 9.76 -53.39
CA THR A 910 -7.26 9.29 -52.74
C THR A 910 -7.12 7.77 -52.69
N GLY A 911 -8.20 7.01 -52.95
CA GLY A 911 -8.16 5.56 -53.14
C GLY A 911 -7.33 5.10 -54.35
N LEU A 912 -6.83 6.03 -55.17
CA LEU A 912 -5.86 5.73 -56.23
C LEU A 912 -4.43 5.48 -55.71
N ALA A 913 -4.14 5.81 -54.45
CA ALA A 913 -2.82 5.61 -53.84
C ALA A 913 -2.26 4.18 -54.05
N PRO A 914 -2.89 3.10 -53.54
CA PRO A 914 -2.31 1.76 -53.66
C PRO A 914 -2.18 1.32 -55.13
N PHE A 915 -3.09 1.76 -56.01
CA PHE A 915 -3.05 1.42 -57.43
C PHE A 915 -1.91 2.09 -58.18
N ARG A 916 -1.48 3.27 -57.73
CA ARG A 916 -0.24 3.88 -58.23
C ARG A 916 0.97 2.98 -57.97
N ALA A 917 1.08 2.44 -56.76
CA ALA A 917 2.14 1.50 -56.41
C ALA A 917 2.05 0.21 -57.25
N PHE A 918 0.85 -0.33 -57.46
CA PHE A 918 0.63 -1.54 -58.28
C PHE A 918 1.06 -1.33 -59.73
N VAL A 919 0.64 -0.23 -60.36
CA VAL A 919 1.00 0.09 -61.74
C VAL A 919 2.52 0.31 -61.86
N GLN A 920 3.15 1.01 -60.91
CA GLN A 920 4.61 1.16 -60.89
C GLN A 920 5.34 -0.19 -60.87
N HIS A 921 4.85 -1.15 -60.07
CA HIS A 921 5.43 -2.48 -60.01
C HIS A 921 5.26 -3.24 -61.33
N ARG A 922 4.05 -3.21 -61.93
CA ARG A 922 3.81 -3.82 -63.24
C ARG A 922 4.67 -3.20 -64.35
N ALA A 923 4.84 -1.87 -64.32
CA ALA A 923 5.72 -1.17 -65.24
C ALA A 923 7.17 -1.62 -65.09
N MET A 924 7.66 -1.79 -63.85
CA MET A 924 9.00 -2.32 -63.57
C MET A 924 9.17 -3.75 -64.08
N GLU A 925 8.22 -4.64 -63.81
CA GLU A 925 8.26 -6.04 -64.31
C GLU A 925 8.32 -6.09 -65.84
N LYS A 926 7.48 -5.27 -66.50
CA LYS A 926 7.49 -5.15 -67.96
C LYS A 926 8.81 -4.59 -68.50
N ALA A 927 9.37 -3.58 -67.84
CA ALA A 927 10.67 -3.01 -68.20
C ALA A 927 11.83 -4.01 -68.01
N GLN A 928 11.70 -4.97 -67.09
CA GLN A 928 12.62 -6.09 -66.92
C GLN A 928 12.42 -7.21 -67.95
N GLY A 929 11.48 -7.06 -68.89
CA GLY A 929 11.18 -8.06 -69.92
C GLY A 929 10.29 -9.20 -69.45
N LYS A 930 9.66 -9.11 -68.26
CA LYS A 930 8.67 -10.09 -67.80
C LYS A 930 7.34 -9.87 -68.51
N GLU A 931 6.64 -10.96 -68.79
CA GLU A 931 5.27 -10.92 -69.26
C GLU A 931 4.34 -10.52 -68.10
N ILE A 932 3.46 -9.55 -68.35
CA ILE A 932 2.48 -9.05 -67.38
C ILE A 932 1.05 -9.28 -67.89
N GLY A 933 0.12 -9.57 -66.98
CA GLY A 933 -1.30 -9.69 -67.28
C GLY A 933 -1.97 -8.34 -67.54
N SER A 934 -3.21 -8.36 -67.99
CA SER A 934 -4.01 -7.16 -68.22
C SER A 934 -4.19 -6.33 -66.94
N VAL A 935 -4.10 -5.02 -67.05
CA VAL A 935 -4.24 -4.06 -65.95
C VAL A 935 -5.38 -3.10 -66.27
N LEU A 936 -6.53 -3.32 -65.62
CA LEU A 936 -7.73 -2.50 -65.79
C LEU A 936 -7.83 -1.54 -64.60
N LEU A 937 -7.75 -0.24 -64.86
CA LEU A 937 -7.87 0.81 -63.85
C LEU A 937 -9.14 1.64 -64.09
N TYR A 938 -10.07 1.58 -63.14
CA TYR A 938 -11.25 2.42 -63.07
C TYR A 938 -11.05 3.48 -61.99
N MET A 939 -11.28 4.73 -62.34
CA MET A 939 -11.08 5.87 -61.45
C MET A 939 -12.29 6.78 -61.39
N GLY A 940 -12.62 7.22 -60.17
CA GLY A 940 -13.74 8.11 -59.89
C GLY A 940 -13.31 9.38 -59.18
N SER A 941 -13.65 10.54 -59.74
CA SER A 941 -13.43 11.87 -59.16
C SER A 941 -14.63 12.81 -59.41
N ARG A 942 -14.65 13.98 -58.77
CA ARG A 942 -15.71 14.98 -59.03
C ARG A 942 -15.58 15.59 -60.42
N HIS A 943 -14.41 16.14 -60.72
CA HIS A 943 -14.13 16.86 -61.95
C HIS A 943 -12.81 16.43 -62.56
N GLN A 944 -12.73 16.42 -63.89
CA GLN A 944 -11.50 16.12 -64.63
C GLN A 944 -10.44 17.20 -64.42
N ARG A 945 -10.82 18.48 -64.48
CA ARG A 945 -9.85 19.57 -64.42
C ARG A 945 -9.24 19.73 -63.03
N GLU A 946 -10.02 19.54 -61.97
CA GLU A 946 -9.60 19.80 -60.61
C GLU A 946 -9.07 18.56 -59.88
N GLU A 947 -9.60 17.35 -60.17
CA GLU A 947 -9.34 16.13 -59.38
C GLU A 947 -8.79 14.94 -60.20
N TYR A 948 -8.27 15.16 -61.41
CA TYR A 948 -7.59 14.11 -62.18
C TYR A 948 -6.14 13.90 -61.68
N CYS A 949 -6.05 13.41 -60.45
CA CYS A 949 -4.78 13.22 -59.74
C CYS A 949 -3.88 12.22 -60.49
N TYR A 950 -2.64 12.62 -60.76
CA TYR A 950 -1.66 11.88 -61.56
C TYR A 950 -2.12 11.57 -63.01
N GLY A 951 -3.03 12.38 -63.58
CA GLY A 951 -3.58 12.16 -64.93
C GLY A 951 -2.54 11.82 -66.00
N GLU A 952 -1.49 12.66 -66.09
CA GLU A 952 -0.39 12.48 -67.05
C GLU A 952 0.37 11.15 -66.83
N GLU A 953 0.55 10.72 -65.58
CA GLU A 953 1.21 9.45 -65.26
C GLU A 953 0.36 8.24 -65.71
N TRP A 954 -0.97 8.30 -65.52
CA TRP A 954 -1.87 7.25 -66.00
C TRP A 954 -1.92 7.13 -67.51
N GLU A 955 -1.97 8.25 -68.22
CA GLU A 955 -1.96 8.30 -69.68
C GLU A 955 -0.63 7.79 -70.24
N ALA A 956 0.50 8.11 -69.59
CA ALA A 956 1.81 7.58 -69.96
C ALA A 956 1.89 6.06 -69.78
N TYR A 957 1.39 5.50 -68.67
CA TYR A 957 1.36 4.05 -68.47
C TYR A 957 0.42 3.33 -69.43
N GLN A 958 -0.69 3.96 -69.83
CA GLN A 958 -1.56 3.42 -70.86
C GLN A 958 -0.87 3.42 -72.23
N ALA A 959 -0.19 4.50 -72.60
CA ALA A 959 0.58 4.60 -73.84
C ALA A 959 1.74 3.58 -73.89
N ALA A 960 2.37 3.30 -72.75
CA ALA A 960 3.39 2.25 -72.60
C ALA A 960 2.80 0.81 -72.60
N GLY A 961 1.48 0.67 -72.67
CA GLY A 961 0.76 -0.59 -72.61
C GLY A 961 0.91 -1.33 -71.27
N VAL A 962 1.21 -0.62 -70.19
CA VAL A 962 1.19 -1.18 -68.82
C VAL A 962 -0.25 -1.25 -68.34
N ILE A 963 -1.00 -0.15 -68.48
CA ILE A 963 -2.45 -0.11 -68.26
C ILE A 963 -3.12 -0.50 -69.58
N THR A 964 -3.88 -1.60 -69.59
CA THR A 964 -4.59 -2.07 -70.79
C THR A 964 -5.92 -1.36 -70.96
N LEU A 965 -6.56 -0.94 -69.86
CA LEU A 965 -7.83 -0.22 -69.88
C LEU A 965 -7.86 0.85 -68.79
N LEU A 966 -8.19 2.08 -69.18
CA LEU A 966 -8.33 3.22 -68.26
C LEU A 966 -9.76 3.78 -68.30
N GLY A 967 -10.57 3.43 -67.30
CA GLY A 967 -11.96 3.85 -67.15
C GLY A 967 -12.09 5.10 -66.29
N ARG A 968 -12.35 6.26 -66.91
CA ARG A 968 -12.40 7.57 -66.23
C ARG A 968 -13.84 8.01 -65.94
N ALA A 969 -14.20 8.17 -64.67
CA ALA A 969 -15.52 8.65 -64.24
C ALA A 969 -15.40 10.00 -63.52
N PHE A 970 -16.00 11.03 -64.12
CA PHE A 970 -16.12 12.37 -63.53
C PHE A 970 -17.59 12.69 -63.31
N SER A 971 -17.97 12.87 -62.06
CA SER A 971 -19.39 12.92 -61.66
C SER A 971 -20.03 14.30 -61.80
N ARG A 972 -19.25 15.36 -62.04
CA ARG A 972 -19.70 16.76 -62.02
C ARG A 972 -19.44 17.55 -63.30
N ASP A 973 -18.80 16.96 -64.31
CA ASP A 973 -18.45 17.64 -65.56
C ASP A 973 -19.61 17.72 -66.57
N GLN A 974 -20.71 17.01 -66.30
CA GLN A 974 -21.90 16.95 -67.13
C GLN A 974 -23.18 16.83 -66.27
N PRO A 975 -24.39 17.12 -66.82
CA PRO A 975 -25.63 17.13 -66.03
C PRO A 975 -26.02 15.79 -65.41
N HIS A 976 -25.71 14.67 -66.07
CA HIS A 976 -25.93 13.32 -65.53
C HIS A 976 -24.66 12.79 -64.87
N LYS A 977 -24.76 12.27 -63.65
CA LYS A 977 -23.59 11.80 -62.92
C LYS A 977 -23.09 10.49 -63.55
N ILE A 978 -21.81 10.44 -63.89
CA ILE A 978 -21.12 9.22 -64.32
C ILE A 978 -20.24 8.76 -63.16
N TYR A 979 -20.44 7.53 -62.72
CA TYR A 979 -19.66 6.89 -61.66
C TYR A 979 -18.84 5.71 -62.19
N ILE A 980 -18.02 5.11 -61.33
CA ILE A 980 -17.07 4.05 -61.70
C ILE A 980 -17.80 2.79 -62.20
N GLN A 981 -18.94 2.44 -61.60
CA GLN A 981 -19.76 1.30 -62.02
C GLN A 981 -20.29 1.47 -63.44
N ASP A 982 -20.54 2.70 -63.89
CA ASP A 982 -21.01 2.96 -65.26
C ASP A 982 -19.91 2.70 -66.28
N ARG A 983 -18.65 3.06 -65.93
CA ARG A 983 -17.47 2.75 -66.76
C ARG A 983 -17.15 1.26 -66.77
N MET A 984 -17.32 0.58 -65.64
CA MET A 984 -17.16 -0.87 -65.56
C MET A 984 -18.21 -1.58 -66.44
N ARG A 985 -19.49 -1.17 -66.40
CA ARG A 985 -20.53 -1.75 -67.27
C ARG A 985 -20.28 -1.54 -68.76
N GLN A 986 -19.66 -0.41 -69.15
CA GLN A 986 -19.27 -0.15 -70.55
C GLN A 986 -18.19 -1.11 -71.07
N THR A 987 -17.46 -1.77 -70.17
CA THR A 987 -16.30 -2.63 -70.46
C THR A 987 -16.48 -4.02 -69.85
N LEU A 988 -17.74 -4.45 -69.74
CA LEU A 988 -18.11 -5.69 -69.05
C LEU A 988 -17.47 -6.94 -69.68
N ASP A 989 -17.30 -6.95 -71.00
CA ASP A 989 -16.64 -8.07 -71.69
C ASP A 989 -15.14 -8.17 -71.35
N ASP A 990 -14.45 -7.02 -71.20
CA ASP A 990 -13.06 -6.98 -70.73
C ASP A 990 -12.94 -7.47 -69.28
N ILE A 991 -13.91 -7.13 -68.43
CA ILE A 991 -14.00 -7.62 -67.05
C ILE A 991 -14.24 -9.13 -67.02
N VAL A 992 -15.12 -9.67 -67.87
CA VAL A 992 -15.35 -11.12 -67.96
C VAL A 992 -14.07 -11.85 -68.35
N GLU A 993 -13.34 -11.35 -69.35
CA GLU A 993 -12.07 -11.94 -69.78
C GLU A 993 -11.03 -11.91 -68.64
N ALA A 994 -10.75 -10.70 -68.12
CA ALA A 994 -9.69 -10.50 -67.14
C ALA A 994 -10.00 -11.12 -65.77
N TYR A 995 -11.24 -10.99 -65.27
CA TYR A 995 -11.58 -11.42 -63.91
C TYR A 995 -11.94 -12.90 -63.84
N ILE A 996 -12.70 -13.40 -64.80
CA ILE A 996 -13.29 -14.73 -64.75
C ILE A 996 -12.44 -15.71 -65.54
N LYS A 997 -12.17 -15.47 -66.83
CA LYS A 997 -11.45 -16.44 -67.67
C LYS A 997 -9.97 -16.54 -67.33
N ASP A 998 -9.31 -15.38 -67.22
CA ASP A 998 -7.89 -15.29 -66.89
C ASP A 998 -7.61 -15.37 -65.37
N GLN A 999 -8.67 -15.60 -64.60
CA GLN A 999 -8.61 -15.76 -63.15
C GLN A 999 -7.99 -14.56 -62.41
N GLY A 1000 -8.23 -13.33 -62.88
CA GLY A 1000 -7.70 -12.11 -62.26
C GLY A 1000 -8.21 -11.81 -60.85
N ALA A 1001 -7.70 -10.73 -60.25
CA ALA A 1001 -8.11 -10.22 -58.95
C ALA A 1001 -8.69 -8.81 -59.03
N PHE A 1002 -9.71 -8.54 -58.22
CA PHE A 1002 -10.40 -7.27 -58.11
C PHE A 1002 -10.08 -6.56 -56.80
N TYR A 1003 -9.82 -5.25 -56.91
CA TYR A 1003 -9.50 -4.38 -55.79
C TYR A 1003 -10.36 -3.11 -55.84
N LEU A 1004 -10.96 -2.74 -54.71
CA LEU A 1004 -11.65 -1.47 -54.54
C LEU A 1004 -11.04 -0.70 -53.36
N CYS A 1005 -10.68 0.56 -53.60
CA CYS A 1005 -10.18 1.47 -52.57
C CYS A 1005 -10.90 2.82 -52.63
N GLY A 1006 -11.45 3.27 -51.50
CA GLY A 1006 -12.25 4.51 -51.44
C GLY A 1006 -13.33 4.49 -50.34
N PRO A 1007 -14.33 5.37 -50.40
CA PRO A 1007 -15.45 5.35 -49.45
C PRO A 1007 -16.31 4.08 -49.61
N THR A 1008 -17.09 3.75 -48.58
CA THR A 1008 -17.97 2.56 -48.54
C THR A 1008 -19.21 2.59 -49.45
N TRP A 1009 -19.74 3.79 -49.79
CA TRP A 1009 -21.00 3.92 -50.54
C TRP A 1009 -21.06 3.27 -51.95
N PRO A 1010 -19.97 3.18 -52.76
CA PRO A 1010 -20.02 2.57 -54.10
C PRO A 1010 -19.82 1.04 -54.07
N VAL A 1011 -19.52 0.44 -52.91
CA VAL A 1011 -19.29 -1.01 -52.79
C VAL A 1011 -20.46 -1.83 -53.36
N PRO A 1012 -21.73 -1.55 -53.02
CA PRO A 1012 -22.85 -2.34 -53.54
C PRO A 1012 -22.95 -2.25 -55.07
N ASP A 1013 -22.83 -1.04 -55.61
CA ASP A 1013 -22.95 -0.80 -57.05
C ASP A 1013 -21.85 -1.49 -57.85
N VAL A 1014 -20.61 -1.44 -57.35
CA VAL A 1014 -19.46 -2.08 -57.98
C VAL A 1014 -19.56 -3.60 -57.89
N THR A 1015 -19.98 -4.12 -56.72
CA THR A 1015 -20.23 -5.56 -56.53
C THR A 1015 -21.26 -6.06 -57.54
N ASN A 1016 -22.35 -5.31 -57.74
CA ASN A 1016 -23.38 -5.64 -58.72
C ASN A 1016 -22.82 -5.76 -60.14
N VAL A 1017 -21.88 -4.89 -60.55
CA VAL A 1017 -21.25 -5.03 -61.89
C VAL A 1017 -20.43 -6.31 -62.01
N LEU A 1018 -19.74 -6.73 -60.95
CA LEU A 1018 -18.99 -7.99 -60.95
C LEU A 1018 -19.93 -9.19 -60.99
N GLU A 1019 -21.06 -9.14 -60.29
CA GLU A 1019 -22.12 -10.15 -60.37
C GLU A 1019 -22.74 -10.22 -61.78
N GLU A 1020 -22.97 -9.07 -62.41
CA GLU A 1020 -23.41 -8.99 -63.82
C GLU A 1020 -22.40 -9.68 -64.76
N ALA A 1021 -21.08 -9.51 -64.52
CA ALA A 1021 -20.04 -10.19 -65.28
C ALA A 1021 -20.06 -11.72 -65.07
N ILE A 1022 -20.19 -12.18 -63.82
CA ILE A 1022 -20.30 -13.61 -63.48
C ILE A 1022 -21.52 -14.25 -64.13
N ALA A 1023 -22.67 -13.58 -64.08
CA ALA A 1023 -23.89 -14.07 -64.71
C ALA A 1023 -23.75 -14.13 -66.24
N ARG A 1024 -23.06 -13.17 -66.86
CA ARG A 1024 -22.84 -13.12 -68.31
C ARG A 1024 -21.96 -14.27 -68.77
N ASP A 1025 -20.85 -14.55 -68.09
CA ASP A 1025 -19.98 -15.69 -68.39
C ASP A 1025 -20.70 -17.04 -68.18
N ALA A 1026 -21.41 -17.19 -67.06
CA ALA A 1026 -22.19 -18.39 -66.77
C ALA A 1026 -23.24 -18.68 -67.87
N LYS A 1027 -23.92 -17.64 -68.37
CA LYS A 1027 -24.87 -17.74 -69.47
C LYS A 1027 -24.18 -18.15 -70.79
N ALA A 1028 -23.01 -17.58 -71.08
CA ALA A 1028 -22.22 -17.95 -72.26
C ALA A 1028 -21.76 -19.41 -72.22
N ASN A 1029 -21.47 -19.93 -71.02
CA ASN A 1029 -21.08 -21.32 -70.77
C ASN A 1029 -22.27 -22.29 -70.55
N GLY A 1030 -23.51 -21.84 -70.78
CA GLY A 1030 -24.71 -22.70 -70.74
C GLY A 1030 -25.27 -23.01 -69.34
N VAL A 1031 -24.82 -22.33 -68.29
CA VAL A 1031 -25.29 -22.52 -66.91
C VAL A 1031 -26.62 -21.77 -66.70
N LYS A 1032 -27.71 -22.49 -66.39
CA LYS A 1032 -29.08 -21.93 -66.29
C LYS A 1032 -29.38 -21.19 -64.99
N LYS A 1033 -28.68 -21.49 -63.89
CA LYS A 1033 -28.90 -20.85 -62.58
C LYS A 1033 -27.57 -20.80 -61.82
N ILE A 1034 -27.08 -19.60 -61.57
CA ILE A 1034 -25.87 -19.33 -60.78
C ILE A 1034 -26.24 -18.39 -59.63
N ASP A 1035 -25.67 -18.63 -58.45
CA ASP A 1035 -25.75 -17.74 -57.30
C ASP A 1035 -24.52 -16.83 -57.33
N THR A 1036 -24.68 -15.63 -57.90
CA THR A 1036 -23.59 -14.67 -58.11
C THR A 1036 -23.00 -14.17 -56.79
N ALA A 1037 -23.84 -13.91 -55.80
CA ALA A 1037 -23.43 -13.47 -54.47
C ALA A 1037 -22.55 -14.52 -53.78
N ARG A 1038 -22.91 -15.81 -53.90
CA ARG A 1038 -22.07 -16.90 -53.38
C ARG A 1038 -20.72 -16.99 -54.09
N GLU A 1039 -20.66 -16.75 -55.40
CA GLU A 1039 -19.38 -16.75 -56.12
C GLU A 1039 -18.49 -15.56 -55.71
N ILE A 1040 -19.07 -14.38 -55.45
CA ILE A 1040 -18.32 -13.25 -54.88
C ILE A 1040 -17.74 -13.60 -53.50
N MET A 1041 -18.50 -14.28 -52.64
CA MET A 1041 -17.97 -14.76 -51.34
C MET A 1041 -16.81 -15.74 -51.54
N LYS A 1042 -16.92 -16.68 -52.48
CA LYS A 1042 -15.84 -17.60 -52.80
C LYS A 1042 -14.59 -16.86 -53.32
N LEU A 1043 -14.75 -15.87 -54.20
CA LEU A 1043 -13.65 -15.04 -54.70
C LEU A 1043 -13.01 -14.20 -53.58
N LYS A 1044 -13.79 -13.79 -52.58
CA LYS A 1044 -13.27 -13.13 -51.38
C LYS A 1044 -12.40 -14.09 -50.55
N ASP A 1045 -12.88 -15.32 -50.34
CA ASP A 1045 -12.13 -16.36 -49.61
C ASP A 1045 -10.84 -16.77 -50.36
N GLU A 1046 -10.84 -16.73 -51.69
CA GLU A 1046 -9.68 -16.94 -52.56
C GLU A 1046 -8.72 -15.74 -52.61
N GLY A 1047 -9.04 -14.61 -51.94
CA GLY A 1047 -8.23 -13.39 -51.97
C GLY A 1047 -8.27 -12.63 -53.30
N ARG A 1048 -9.26 -12.90 -54.15
CA ARG A 1048 -9.45 -12.29 -55.48
C ARG A 1048 -10.51 -11.19 -55.49
N TYR A 1049 -11.22 -11.00 -54.39
CA TYR A 1049 -12.11 -9.85 -54.17
C TYR A 1049 -11.68 -9.11 -52.90
N VAL A 1050 -10.94 -8.01 -53.07
CA VAL A 1050 -10.28 -7.29 -51.96
C VAL A 1050 -10.81 -5.86 -51.86
N LEU A 1051 -11.27 -5.49 -50.67
CA LEU A 1051 -11.84 -4.17 -50.39
C LEU A 1051 -11.03 -3.48 -49.29
N GLU A 1052 -10.60 -2.24 -49.53
CA GLU A 1052 -10.01 -1.36 -48.52
C GLU A 1052 -10.77 -0.03 -48.54
N VAL A 1053 -11.85 0.03 -47.74
CA VAL A 1053 -12.82 1.13 -47.75
C VAL A 1053 -12.94 1.83 -46.40
N TYR A 1054 -13.24 3.13 -46.42
CA TYR A 1054 -13.33 4.00 -45.24
C TYR A 1054 -14.68 4.70 -45.08
#